data_AF-A0A939G5T8-F1
#
_entry.id   AF-A0A939G5T8-F1
#
_cell.length_a   1.000
_cell.length_b   1.000
_cell.length_c   1.000
_cell.angle_alpha   90.00
_cell.angle_beta   90.00
_cell.angle_gamma   90.00
#
_symmetry.space_group_name_H-M   'P 1'
#
loop_
_entity.id
_entity.type
_entity.pdbx_description
1 polymer ?
#
loop_
_entity_poly.entity_id
_entity_poly.type
_entity_poly.pdbx_seq_one_letter_code
_entity_poly.pdbx_strand_id
1 'polypeptide(L)'
;MNRLLPAATRAAFGAVNWSAVVCFYALACAISFALRNVPNPTESWLPYHTIFTFGLGPIGAALICRHFFPSVALTVSVLGTSPGRTLLFVGLPFWLGCLFGVANKRGIDPHLFGGLVMLSGVLYGIVEEAGWRGFLHNALRPLPTSWRVGITAPLWLGWHFTIMTDLKGVFEHGVFGSAPVWAIVLVFILGSWGLGNAAERTRSVLVAACLHDVMIIKLTAQPVAMSLLATGWAWMLWRWHQELLPTFWTKTKQVGLGVSLLLTGFSALAQPATPMPKQEINLQQGVPDFPLFDKAFYDNQLFLLGEVHGYQKPQQVDLALLKHLNQRVGVRYYIAEVDPTKAYYLNQYLQTGNDSTLRLVFRSWVANQAQWGNRDFYRKIQAIRAYNQTLRQAKRIRFVGIDAVQDRALVAQQLLELTANNGPARNLPLRDSIVAVLTAYPKRPDSLAAPFAEQWMANLVTYPPDYKVVGTENIAELQATLTGLVYRKTIKSREKTIFANFREAIGRLKLGNEKLYGFWGFYHVLQGVPKGSGKPFATLVNESALPMHGKVVSLVCRYVDSYSMLPTQYLPPFWQDKGKAFTRIDKFNDNGEMMKVSGIDSLIAQSRPNTTTLFKLTDTEAGRQPPHVTYSPFMPKEQQLNFNPASPTTDYFQYIVLIRNSDMTEPMEIKN
;
A
#
# COMPACT_ATOMS: atom_id res chain seq x y z
N MET A 1 23.71 -45.48 17.96
CA MET A 1 23.27 -44.56 19.05
C MET A 1 22.93 -45.22 20.40
N ASN A 2 22.76 -46.55 20.51
CA ASN A 2 22.27 -47.22 21.74
C ASN A 2 23.23 -47.34 22.95
N ARG A 3 24.51 -46.94 22.84
CA ARG A 3 25.50 -47.05 23.94
C ARG A 3 25.89 -45.73 24.61
N LEU A 4 25.36 -44.58 24.17
CA LEU A 4 25.76 -43.24 24.65
C LEU A 4 24.74 -42.56 25.58
N LEU A 5 23.59 -43.18 25.86
CA LEU A 5 22.53 -42.59 26.69
C LEU A 5 22.47 -43.22 28.09
N PRO A 6 22.20 -42.43 29.16
CA PRO A 6 21.98 -42.95 30.51
C PRO A 6 20.89 -44.03 30.54
N ALA A 7 21.00 -45.00 31.45
CA ALA A 7 20.04 -46.12 31.57
C ALA A 7 18.58 -45.65 31.78
N ALA A 8 18.38 -44.61 32.60
CA ALA A 8 17.07 -44.01 32.83
C ALA A 8 16.45 -43.42 31.55
N THR A 9 17.26 -42.78 30.70
CA THR A 9 16.82 -42.25 29.41
C THR A 9 16.42 -43.38 28.46
N ARG A 10 17.18 -44.48 28.42
CA ARG A 10 16.85 -45.64 27.58
C ARG A 10 15.52 -46.29 28.00
N ALA A 11 15.28 -46.44 29.29
CA ALA A 11 14.02 -46.94 29.82
C ALA A 11 12.84 -46.01 29.46
N ALA A 12 13.03 -44.68 29.57
CA ALA A 12 12.04 -43.69 29.19
C ALA A 12 11.67 -43.77 27.68
N PHE A 13 12.65 -43.95 26.80
CA PHE A 13 12.43 -44.14 25.36
C PHE A 13 11.67 -45.44 25.04
N GLY A 14 11.92 -46.51 25.79
CA GLY A 14 11.20 -47.78 25.66
C GLY A 14 9.75 -47.72 26.14
N ALA A 15 9.42 -46.77 27.04
CA ALA A 15 8.07 -46.56 27.55
C ALA A 15 7.18 -45.71 26.62
N VAL A 16 7.74 -45.09 25.58
CA VAL A 16 6.99 -44.28 24.61
C VAL A 16 6.30 -45.19 23.58
N ASN A 17 5.02 -44.96 23.35
CA ASN A 17 4.29 -45.59 22.26
C ASN A 17 4.59 -44.86 20.93
N TRP A 18 5.67 -45.27 20.27
CA TRP A 18 6.13 -44.64 19.02
C TRP A 18 5.13 -44.81 17.87
N SER A 19 4.37 -45.90 17.84
CA SER A 19 3.30 -46.09 16.86
C SER A 19 2.21 -45.03 16.99
N ALA A 20 1.84 -44.66 18.22
CA ALA A 20 0.90 -43.57 18.48
C ALA A 20 1.44 -42.21 18.03
N VAL A 21 2.74 -41.94 18.27
CA VAL A 21 3.41 -40.70 17.85
C VAL A 21 3.44 -40.56 16.33
N VAL A 22 3.85 -41.61 15.62
CA VAL A 22 3.93 -41.62 14.15
C VAL A 22 2.53 -41.52 13.52
N CYS A 23 1.57 -42.29 14.04
CA CYS A 23 0.19 -42.26 13.54
C CYS A 23 -0.44 -40.87 13.73
N PHE A 24 -0.28 -40.27 14.90
CA PHE A 24 -0.76 -38.92 15.18
C PHE A 24 -0.18 -37.91 14.19
N TYR A 25 1.14 -37.91 14.02
CA TYR A 25 1.79 -36.93 13.15
C TYR A 25 1.38 -37.08 11.69
N ALA A 26 1.33 -38.32 11.19
CA ALA A 26 0.89 -38.60 9.82
C ALA A 26 -0.56 -38.15 9.58
N LEU A 27 -1.47 -38.45 10.52
CA LEU A 27 -2.87 -38.04 10.43
C LEU A 27 -3.03 -36.52 10.55
N ALA A 28 -2.30 -35.86 11.46
CA ALA A 28 -2.36 -34.42 11.64
C ALA A 28 -1.95 -33.71 10.34
N CYS A 29 -0.87 -34.17 9.71
CA CYS A 29 -0.41 -33.67 8.42
C CYS A 29 -1.40 -33.96 7.28
N ALA A 30 -1.90 -35.19 7.16
CA ALA A 30 -2.81 -35.59 6.08
C ALA A 30 -4.15 -34.85 6.13
N ILE A 31 -4.75 -34.73 7.33
CA ILE A 31 -6.02 -34.03 7.52
C ILE A 31 -5.83 -32.53 7.23
N SER A 32 -4.76 -31.91 7.75
CA SER A 32 -4.49 -30.48 7.50
C SER A 32 -4.23 -30.19 6.03
N PHE A 33 -3.50 -31.07 5.34
CA PHE A 33 -3.28 -30.97 3.90
C PHE A 33 -4.57 -31.11 3.10
N ALA A 34 -5.45 -32.06 3.46
CA ALA A 34 -6.74 -32.23 2.81
C ALA A 34 -7.66 -31.01 3.00
N LEU A 35 -7.58 -30.38 4.17
CA LEU A 35 -8.37 -29.20 4.53
C LEU A 35 -7.78 -27.88 4.02
N ARG A 36 -6.60 -27.87 3.38
CA ARG A 36 -5.89 -26.65 2.98
C ARG A 36 -6.69 -25.73 2.04
N ASN A 37 -7.61 -26.31 1.26
CA ASN A 37 -8.44 -25.60 0.28
C ASN A 37 -9.92 -25.49 0.71
N VAL A 38 -10.26 -25.93 1.92
CA VAL A 38 -11.64 -25.89 2.42
C VAL A 38 -11.92 -24.51 3.00
N PRO A 39 -13.00 -23.81 2.57
CA PRO A 39 -13.38 -22.51 3.13
C PRO A 39 -13.57 -22.57 4.65
N ASN A 40 -13.22 -21.49 5.36
CA ASN A 40 -13.34 -21.46 6.80
C ASN A 40 -14.79 -21.17 7.23
N PRO A 41 -15.46 -22.07 7.98
CA PRO A 41 -16.83 -21.85 8.44
C PRO A 41 -16.98 -20.67 9.42
N THR A 42 -15.87 -20.14 9.96
CA THR A 42 -15.85 -18.99 10.87
C THR A 42 -15.70 -17.64 10.18
N GLU A 43 -15.57 -17.62 8.84
CA GLU A 43 -15.28 -16.43 8.04
C GLU A 43 -16.35 -15.33 8.16
N SER A 44 -17.60 -15.67 8.45
CA SER A 44 -18.69 -14.69 8.54
C SER A 44 -18.80 -13.98 9.89
N TRP A 45 -18.14 -14.47 10.96
CA TRP A 45 -18.38 -13.97 12.33
C TRP A 45 -17.11 -13.75 13.17
N LEU A 46 -15.98 -14.36 12.82
CA LEU A 46 -14.70 -14.09 13.47
C LEU A 46 -13.82 -13.18 12.60
N PRO A 47 -12.97 -12.31 13.17
CA PRO A 47 -12.09 -11.43 12.38
C PRO A 47 -10.91 -12.13 11.69
N TYR A 48 -10.49 -13.31 12.16
CA TYR A 48 -9.34 -14.05 11.62
C TYR A 48 -9.76 -15.37 10.95
N HIS A 49 -9.44 -15.47 9.65
CA HIS A 49 -10.21 -16.30 8.72
C HIS A 49 -9.48 -17.49 8.12
N THR A 50 -8.16 -17.55 8.12
CA THR A 50 -7.44 -18.55 7.32
C THR A 50 -6.94 -19.75 8.11
N ILE A 51 -6.90 -19.70 9.45
CA ILE A 51 -6.08 -20.65 10.22
C ILE A 51 -6.93 -21.67 11.03
N PHE A 52 -8.20 -21.37 11.32
CA PHE A 52 -9.06 -22.27 12.11
C PHE A 52 -9.25 -23.65 11.45
N THR A 53 -9.54 -23.68 10.14
CA THR A 53 -9.74 -24.91 9.37
C THR A 53 -8.49 -25.82 9.37
N PHE A 54 -7.30 -25.22 9.40
CA PHE A 54 -6.04 -25.96 9.42
C PHE A 54 -5.78 -26.60 10.78
N GLY A 55 -6.09 -25.89 11.86
CA GLY A 55 -6.01 -26.41 13.21
C GLY A 55 -6.93 -27.62 13.48
N LEU A 56 -7.90 -27.92 12.60
CA LEU A 56 -8.72 -29.13 12.69
C LEU A 56 -7.93 -30.43 12.49
N GLY A 57 -6.77 -30.38 11.82
CA GLY A 57 -5.95 -31.57 11.63
C GLY A 57 -5.39 -32.16 12.92
N PRO A 58 -4.66 -31.38 13.74
CA PRO A 58 -4.16 -31.85 15.05
C PRO A 58 -5.25 -32.39 15.98
N ILE A 59 -6.38 -31.71 16.14
CA ILE A 59 -7.50 -32.22 16.97
C ILE A 59 -8.15 -33.47 16.36
N GLY A 60 -8.35 -33.53 15.04
CA GLY A 60 -8.90 -34.71 14.36
C GLY A 60 -7.98 -35.93 14.51
N ALA A 61 -6.68 -35.74 14.34
CA ALA A 61 -5.68 -36.78 14.56
C ALA A 61 -5.65 -37.26 16.01
N ALA A 62 -5.74 -36.36 16.99
CA ALA A 62 -5.82 -36.73 18.40
C ALA A 62 -7.06 -37.57 18.72
N LEU A 63 -8.23 -37.20 18.20
CA LEU A 63 -9.47 -37.96 18.41
C LEU A 63 -9.39 -39.37 17.82
N ILE A 64 -8.84 -39.50 16.61
CA ILE A 64 -8.64 -40.80 15.94
C ILE A 64 -7.62 -41.64 16.71
N CYS A 65 -6.44 -41.09 17.01
CA CYS A 65 -5.41 -41.82 17.73
C CYS A 65 -5.82 -42.19 19.15
N ARG A 66 -6.71 -41.42 19.79
CA ARG A 66 -7.26 -41.77 21.10
C ARG A 66 -8.04 -43.08 21.07
N HIS A 67 -8.74 -43.36 19.97
CA HIS A 67 -9.47 -44.60 19.78
C HIS A 67 -8.52 -45.79 19.57
N PHE A 68 -7.50 -45.63 18.71
CA PHE A 68 -6.58 -46.71 18.37
C PHE A 68 -5.46 -46.97 19.40
N PHE A 69 -5.12 -45.97 20.22
CA PHE A 69 -4.05 -46.04 21.21
C PHE A 69 -4.55 -45.66 22.61
N PRO A 70 -5.46 -46.46 23.21
CA PRO A 70 -6.01 -46.19 24.53
C PRO A 70 -4.94 -46.22 25.65
N SER A 71 -3.78 -46.83 25.38
CA SER A 71 -2.63 -46.89 26.30
C SER A 71 -1.95 -45.54 26.54
N VAL A 72 -2.19 -44.52 25.70
CA VAL A 72 -1.69 -43.16 25.94
C VAL A 72 -2.56 -42.50 27.02
N ALA A 73 -2.02 -42.31 28.23
CA ALA A 73 -2.77 -41.74 29.34
C ALA A 73 -3.19 -40.28 29.09
N LEU A 74 -4.47 -39.97 29.33
CA LEU A 74 -4.98 -38.60 29.23
C LEU A 74 -4.75 -37.88 30.54
N THR A 75 -3.73 -37.02 30.55
CA THR A 75 -3.36 -36.28 31.76
C THR A 75 -3.57 -34.78 31.64
N VAL A 76 -3.84 -34.30 30.42
CA VAL A 76 -4.19 -32.92 30.10
C VAL A 76 -5.64 -32.95 29.61
N SER A 77 -6.52 -32.18 30.25
CA SER A 77 -7.92 -32.00 29.85
C SER A 77 -8.12 -30.60 29.26
N VAL A 78 -9.33 -30.27 28.79
CA VAL A 78 -9.62 -28.93 28.27
C VAL A 78 -9.41 -27.88 29.37
N LEU A 79 -10.00 -28.10 30.56
CA LEU A 79 -10.01 -27.13 31.66
C LEU A 79 -8.88 -27.32 32.69
N GLY A 80 -8.21 -28.47 32.68
CA GLY A 80 -7.10 -28.80 33.58
C GLY A 80 -7.50 -28.94 35.04
N THR A 81 -6.55 -28.65 35.93
CA THR A 81 -6.68 -28.89 37.39
C THR A 81 -7.58 -27.88 38.09
N SER A 82 -7.86 -26.72 37.48
CA SER A 82 -8.69 -25.68 38.07
C SER A 82 -9.49 -24.93 37.01
N PRO A 83 -10.73 -25.36 36.72
CA PRO A 83 -11.59 -24.73 35.71
C PRO A 83 -11.74 -23.21 35.87
N GLY A 84 -11.95 -22.72 37.11
CA GLY A 84 -12.09 -21.29 37.38
C GLY A 84 -10.84 -20.48 37.02
N ARG A 85 -9.64 -20.99 37.35
CA ARG A 85 -8.37 -20.33 36.99
C ARG A 85 -8.13 -20.35 35.49
N THR A 86 -8.47 -21.45 34.84
CA THR A 86 -8.40 -21.57 33.37
C THR A 86 -9.32 -20.56 32.69
N LEU A 87 -10.56 -20.43 33.14
CA LEU A 87 -11.51 -19.46 32.59
C LEU A 87 -11.04 -18.01 32.81
N LEU A 88 -10.50 -17.69 33.98
CA LEU A 88 -9.90 -16.37 34.24
C LEU A 88 -8.69 -16.10 33.34
N PHE A 89 -7.83 -17.10 33.16
CA PHE A 89 -6.60 -16.98 32.36
C PHE A 89 -6.90 -16.67 30.90
N VAL A 90 -7.92 -17.34 30.37
CA VAL A 90 -8.38 -17.24 28.98
C VAL A 90 -9.30 -16.04 28.77
N GLY A 91 -10.05 -15.63 29.79
CA GLY A 91 -10.88 -14.43 29.75
C GLY A 91 -10.09 -13.13 29.77
N LEU A 92 -8.91 -13.11 30.40
CA LEU A 92 -8.05 -11.93 30.50
C LEU A 92 -7.75 -11.25 29.14
N PRO A 93 -7.26 -11.95 28.10
CA PRO A 93 -7.04 -11.33 26.79
C PRO A 93 -8.33 -10.80 26.17
N PHE A 94 -9.45 -11.52 26.27
CA PHE A 94 -10.75 -11.04 25.78
C PHE A 94 -11.15 -9.71 26.42
N TRP A 95 -11.08 -9.62 27.75
CA TRP A 95 -11.39 -8.39 28.48
C TRP A 95 -10.44 -7.24 28.13
N LEU A 96 -9.15 -7.52 27.98
CA LEU A 96 -8.18 -6.50 27.55
C LEU A 96 -8.46 -6.05 26.10
N GLY A 97 -8.84 -6.96 25.21
CA GLY A 97 -9.27 -6.64 23.85
C GLY A 97 -10.51 -5.75 23.83
N CYS A 98 -11.51 -6.05 24.66
CA CYS A 98 -12.67 -5.19 24.85
C CYS A 98 -12.31 -3.85 25.49
N LEU A 99 -11.37 -3.81 26.44
CA LEU A 99 -11.02 -2.57 27.13
C LEU A 99 -10.26 -1.59 26.23
N PHE A 100 -9.23 -2.08 25.53
CA PHE A 100 -8.35 -1.24 24.71
C PHE A 100 -8.87 -1.00 23.30
N GLY A 101 -9.73 -1.90 22.80
CA GLY A 101 -10.28 -1.84 21.47
C GLY A 101 -9.25 -2.10 20.37
N VAL A 102 -9.73 -2.59 19.23
CA VAL A 102 -8.93 -2.81 18.02
C VAL A 102 -9.66 -2.14 16.86
N ALA A 103 -9.00 -1.13 16.28
CA ALA A 103 -9.52 -0.44 15.10
C ALA A 103 -9.74 -1.43 13.96
N ASN A 104 -10.89 -1.33 13.30
CA ASN A 104 -11.27 -2.26 12.24
C ASN A 104 -12.05 -1.57 11.13
N LYS A 105 -11.98 -2.18 9.94
CA LYS A 105 -12.59 -1.67 8.71
C LYS A 105 -13.98 -2.25 8.45
N ARG A 106 -14.49 -3.09 9.36
CA ARG A 106 -15.79 -3.78 9.21
C ARG A 106 -16.96 -2.98 9.77
N GLY A 107 -16.71 -1.78 10.29
CA GLY A 107 -17.72 -0.97 10.98
C GLY A 107 -18.20 -1.59 12.30
N ILE A 108 -17.49 -2.61 12.81
CA ILE A 108 -17.76 -3.21 14.11
C ILE A 108 -17.20 -2.25 15.16
N ASP A 109 -17.88 -2.08 16.29
CA ASP A 109 -17.35 -1.31 17.41
C ASP A 109 -15.91 -1.78 17.77
N PRO A 110 -14.93 -0.86 17.92
CA PRO A 110 -13.54 -1.25 18.19
C PRO A 110 -13.35 -2.11 19.44
N HIS A 111 -14.15 -1.89 20.48
CA HIS A 111 -14.08 -2.67 21.72
C HIS A 111 -14.58 -4.10 21.49
N LEU A 112 -15.76 -4.24 20.89
CA LEU A 112 -16.29 -5.55 20.51
C LEU A 112 -15.34 -6.29 19.55
N PHE A 113 -14.80 -5.59 18.55
CA PHE A 113 -13.87 -6.17 17.59
C PHE A 113 -12.59 -6.65 18.27
N GLY A 114 -12.05 -5.89 19.23
CA GLY A 114 -10.89 -6.30 20.02
C GLY A 114 -11.14 -7.59 20.80
N GLY A 115 -12.30 -7.73 21.42
CA GLY A 115 -12.73 -8.98 22.06
C GLY A 115 -12.82 -10.16 21.08
N LEU A 116 -13.46 -9.94 19.92
CA LEU A 116 -13.60 -10.98 18.89
C LEU A 116 -12.27 -11.44 18.30
N VAL A 117 -11.29 -10.55 18.16
CA VAL A 117 -9.91 -10.91 17.73
C VAL A 117 -9.28 -11.87 18.73
N MET A 118 -9.42 -11.58 20.03
CA MET A 118 -8.87 -12.43 21.09
C MET A 118 -9.57 -13.78 21.19
N LEU A 119 -10.90 -13.78 21.05
CA LEU A 119 -11.67 -15.01 20.98
C LEU A 119 -11.24 -15.88 19.80
N SER A 120 -11.02 -15.27 18.63
CA SER A 120 -10.58 -15.98 17.42
C SER A 120 -9.26 -16.70 17.64
N GLY A 121 -8.29 -16.04 18.29
CA GLY A 121 -6.98 -16.63 18.54
C GLY A 121 -7.02 -17.81 19.51
N VAL A 122 -7.84 -17.71 20.56
CA VAL A 122 -8.06 -18.84 21.49
C VAL A 122 -8.76 -20.01 20.79
N LEU A 123 -9.75 -19.73 19.95
CA LEU A 123 -10.47 -20.77 19.19
C LEU A 123 -9.59 -21.45 18.14
N TYR A 124 -8.65 -20.73 17.53
CA TYR A 124 -7.63 -21.37 16.71
C TYR A 124 -6.66 -22.18 17.57
N GLY A 125 -6.18 -21.59 18.67
CA GLY A 125 -5.25 -22.26 19.57
C GLY A 125 -5.79 -23.56 20.13
N ILE A 126 -7.08 -23.67 20.43
CA ILE A 126 -7.65 -24.88 21.02
C ILE A 126 -7.66 -26.06 20.03
N VAL A 127 -7.97 -25.82 18.75
CA VAL A 127 -8.01 -26.89 17.75
C VAL A 127 -6.61 -27.41 17.45
N GLU A 128 -5.60 -26.53 17.47
CA GLU A 128 -4.22 -26.95 17.27
C GLU A 128 -3.61 -27.61 18.52
N GLU A 129 -3.70 -26.96 19.68
CA GLU A 129 -3.07 -27.41 20.91
C GLU A 129 -3.73 -28.67 21.49
N ALA A 130 -4.98 -28.96 21.15
CA ALA A 130 -5.63 -30.24 21.49
C ALA A 130 -4.86 -31.44 20.92
N GLY A 131 -4.26 -31.30 19.73
CA GLY A 131 -3.38 -32.31 19.16
C GLY A 131 -2.01 -32.32 19.82
N TRP A 132 -1.32 -31.19 19.79
CA TRP A 132 0.08 -31.11 20.22
C TRP A 132 0.26 -31.30 21.72
N ARG A 133 -0.54 -30.58 22.53
CA ARG A 133 -0.41 -30.56 24.00
C ARG A 133 -1.45 -31.47 24.67
N GLY A 134 -2.57 -31.77 24.00
CA GLY A 134 -3.57 -32.72 24.46
C GLY A 134 -3.27 -34.19 24.14
N PHE A 135 -2.62 -34.51 23.02
CA PHE A 135 -2.30 -35.89 22.65
C PHE A 135 -0.78 -36.16 22.58
N LEU A 136 -0.04 -35.46 21.72
CA LEU A 136 1.38 -35.75 21.49
C LEU A 136 2.22 -35.57 22.76
N HIS A 137 1.98 -34.51 23.53
CA HIS A 137 2.64 -34.29 24.81
C HIS A 137 2.40 -35.42 25.82
N ASN A 138 1.20 -36.02 25.83
CA ASN A 138 0.89 -37.19 26.65
C ASN A 138 1.62 -38.44 26.16
N ALA A 139 1.69 -38.66 24.84
CA ALA A 139 2.40 -39.79 24.24
C ALA A 139 3.92 -39.74 24.51
N LEU A 140 4.51 -38.53 24.52
CA LEU A 140 5.93 -38.31 24.80
C LEU A 140 6.25 -38.12 26.29
N ARG A 141 5.24 -38.12 27.17
CA ARG A 141 5.39 -37.81 28.60
C ARG A 141 6.43 -38.65 29.36
N PRO A 142 6.66 -39.94 29.05
CA PRO A 142 7.74 -40.71 29.69
C PRO A 142 9.13 -40.09 29.52
N LEU A 143 9.34 -39.25 28.51
CA LEU A 143 10.63 -38.61 28.23
C LEU A 143 10.88 -37.38 29.10
N PRO A 144 12.15 -37.09 29.44
CA PRO A 144 12.55 -35.80 29.99
C PRO A 144 12.13 -34.63 29.10
N THR A 145 11.89 -33.46 29.69
CA THR A 145 11.42 -32.26 28.97
C THR A 145 12.29 -31.88 27.78
N SER A 146 13.62 -31.99 27.87
CA SER A 146 14.53 -31.68 26.75
C SER A 146 14.26 -32.56 25.52
N TRP A 147 14.02 -33.85 25.72
CA TRP A 147 13.69 -34.79 24.65
C TRP A 147 12.30 -34.57 24.09
N ARG A 148 11.31 -34.25 24.95
CA ARG A 148 9.97 -33.88 24.49
C ARG A 148 10.02 -32.66 23.58
N VAL A 149 10.70 -31.60 24.00
CA VAL A 149 10.87 -30.38 23.18
C VAL A 149 11.63 -30.68 21.89
N GLY A 150 12.71 -31.46 21.96
CA GLY A 150 13.52 -31.85 20.80
C GLY A 150 12.76 -32.68 19.75
N ILE A 151 11.65 -33.32 20.13
CA ILE A 151 10.76 -34.05 19.21
C ILE A 151 9.57 -33.18 18.78
N THR A 152 8.92 -32.50 19.73
CA THR A 152 7.72 -31.70 19.44
C THR A 152 8.03 -30.51 18.57
N ALA A 153 9.13 -29.77 18.80
CA ALA A 153 9.46 -28.58 18.01
C ALA A 153 9.64 -28.87 16.51
N PRO A 154 10.43 -29.88 16.07
CA PRO A 154 10.56 -30.17 14.65
C PRO A 154 9.30 -30.77 14.02
N LEU A 155 8.52 -31.57 14.75
CA LEU A 155 7.24 -32.08 14.25
C LEU A 155 6.24 -30.93 14.08
N TRP A 156 6.16 -30.03 15.06
CA TRP A 156 5.27 -28.89 15.01
C TRP A 156 5.64 -27.92 13.87
N LEU A 157 6.93 -27.63 13.68
CA LEU A 157 7.43 -26.89 12.52
C LEU A 157 7.12 -27.62 11.19
N GLY A 158 7.36 -28.93 11.15
CA GLY A 158 7.14 -29.77 9.98
C GLY A 158 5.68 -29.80 9.52
N TRP A 159 4.75 -29.81 10.46
CA TRP A 159 3.32 -29.76 10.18
C TRP A 159 2.89 -28.48 9.44
N HIS A 160 3.52 -27.34 9.72
CA HIS A 160 3.20 -26.08 9.03
C HIS A 160 3.44 -26.15 7.50
N PHE A 161 4.32 -27.03 7.02
CA PHE A 161 4.51 -27.28 5.57
C PHE A 161 3.31 -27.92 4.87
N THR A 162 2.38 -28.49 5.63
CA THR A 162 1.18 -29.11 5.06
C THR A 162 0.13 -28.09 4.65
N ILE A 163 0.24 -26.87 5.21
CA ILE A 163 -0.69 -25.76 5.02
C ILE A 163 -0.02 -24.54 4.36
N MET A 164 1.31 -24.43 4.42
CA MET A 164 2.08 -23.35 3.77
C MET A 164 2.81 -23.88 2.53
N THR A 165 2.69 -23.18 1.41
CA THR A 165 3.23 -23.58 0.09
C THR A 165 4.74 -23.45 -0.03
N ASP A 166 5.38 -22.67 0.85
CA ASP A 166 6.83 -22.58 0.96
C ASP A 166 7.27 -22.15 2.37
N LEU A 167 8.58 -22.26 2.59
CA LEU A 167 9.27 -21.78 3.77
C LEU A 167 9.16 -20.23 3.92
N LYS A 168 8.89 -19.49 2.84
CA LYS A 168 8.70 -18.01 2.89
C LYS A 168 7.41 -17.61 3.57
N GLY A 169 6.37 -18.46 3.56
CA GLY A 169 5.18 -18.30 4.42
C GLY A 169 5.51 -18.18 5.91
N VAL A 170 6.54 -18.90 6.36
CA VAL A 170 7.06 -18.83 7.75
C VAL A 170 8.16 -17.77 7.88
N PHE A 171 9.03 -17.61 6.87
CA PHE A 171 10.20 -16.71 6.89
C PHE A 171 9.93 -15.25 6.52
N GLU A 172 8.84 -14.92 5.85
CA GLU A 172 8.56 -13.56 5.36
C GLU A 172 7.18 -13.03 5.82
N HIS A 173 6.23 -13.90 6.20
CA HIS A 173 4.83 -13.50 6.47
C HIS A 173 4.36 -13.64 7.94
N GLY A 174 5.23 -14.02 8.87
CA GLY A 174 4.97 -14.05 10.31
C GLY A 174 5.62 -12.90 11.07
N VAL A 175 5.30 -12.76 12.36
CA VAL A 175 5.78 -11.76 13.35
C VAL A 175 7.29 -11.50 13.41
N PHE A 176 8.10 -12.24 12.65
CA PHE A 176 9.55 -12.19 12.66
C PHE A 176 10.19 -11.44 11.48
N GLY A 177 9.43 -10.94 10.49
CA GLY A 177 9.99 -10.10 9.42
C GLY A 177 11.18 -10.75 8.71
N SER A 178 12.30 -10.03 8.53
CA SER A 178 13.55 -10.55 7.94
C SER A 178 14.40 -11.39 8.91
N ALA A 179 13.78 -12.05 9.89
CA ALA A 179 14.53 -12.82 10.88
C ALA A 179 15.27 -14.00 10.23
N PRO A 180 16.52 -14.25 10.65
CA PRO A 180 17.29 -15.38 10.14
C PRO A 180 16.65 -16.71 10.55
N VAL A 181 16.85 -17.75 9.73
CA VAL A 181 16.26 -19.10 9.91
C VAL A 181 16.42 -19.64 11.34
N TRP A 182 17.56 -19.37 11.98
CA TRP A 182 17.83 -19.82 13.35
C TRP A 182 16.88 -19.22 14.40
N ALA A 183 16.39 -17.98 14.19
CA ALA A 183 15.47 -17.32 15.13
C ALA A 183 14.08 -17.98 15.09
N ILE A 184 13.66 -18.48 13.94
CA ILE A 184 12.41 -19.23 13.80
C ILE A 184 12.52 -20.58 14.49
N VAL A 185 13.60 -21.31 14.25
CA VAL A 185 13.88 -22.56 14.96
C VAL A 185 13.87 -22.33 16.48
N LEU A 186 14.45 -21.22 16.95
CA LEU A 186 14.44 -20.83 18.36
C LEU A 186 13.02 -20.59 18.88
N VAL A 187 12.14 -19.94 18.12
CA VAL A 187 10.72 -19.72 18.50
C VAL A 187 9.98 -21.03 18.63
N PHE A 188 10.15 -21.97 17.69
CA PHE A 188 9.51 -23.28 17.78
C PHE A 188 10.02 -24.09 18.98
N ILE A 189 11.31 -23.98 19.32
CA ILE A 189 11.90 -24.61 20.52
C ILE A 189 11.35 -23.96 21.79
N LEU A 190 11.42 -22.63 21.91
CA LEU A 190 10.98 -21.88 23.09
C LEU A 190 9.46 -21.97 23.28
N GLY A 191 8.68 -21.90 22.19
CA GLY A 191 7.24 -22.09 22.20
C GLY A 191 6.87 -23.51 22.61
N SER A 192 7.55 -24.53 22.07
CA SER A 192 7.32 -25.92 22.49
C SER A 192 7.63 -26.15 23.96
N TRP A 193 8.72 -25.55 24.46
CA TRP A 193 9.07 -25.59 25.88
C TRP A 193 8.06 -24.84 26.75
N GLY A 194 7.71 -23.61 26.40
CA GLY A 194 6.80 -22.75 27.17
C GLY A 194 5.39 -23.31 27.24
N LEU A 195 4.81 -23.68 26.10
CA LEU A 195 3.48 -24.30 26.01
C LEU A 195 3.46 -25.67 26.70
N GLY A 196 4.52 -26.47 26.53
CA GLY A 196 4.66 -27.76 27.20
C GLY A 196 4.70 -27.64 28.72
N ASN A 197 5.43 -26.65 29.26
CA ASN A 197 5.48 -26.39 30.70
C ASN A 197 4.15 -25.84 31.23
N ALA A 198 3.48 -24.96 30.48
CA ALA A 198 2.15 -24.48 30.83
C ALA A 198 1.13 -25.63 30.89
N ALA A 199 1.16 -26.53 29.91
CA ALA A 199 0.33 -27.73 29.90
C ALA A 199 0.68 -28.70 31.05
N GLU A 200 1.96 -28.88 31.38
CA GLU A 200 2.38 -29.75 32.50
C GLU A 200 1.93 -29.20 33.86
N ARG A 201 2.01 -27.87 34.03
CA ARG A 201 1.64 -27.19 35.27
C ARG A 201 0.13 -27.09 35.46
N THR A 202 -0.60 -26.72 34.41
CA THR A 202 -2.04 -26.46 34.51
C THR A 202 -2.90 -27.68 34.22
N ARG A 203 -2.37 -28.66 33.48
CA ARG A 203 -3.11 -29.77 32.86
C ARG A 203 -4.23 -29.30 31.91
N SER A 204 -4.18 -28.04 31.45
CA SER A 204 -5.20 -27.47 30.58
C SER A 204 -4.66 -27.25 29.16
N VAL A 205 -5.36 -27.84 28.18
CA VAL A 205 -5.16 -27.48 26.75
C VAL A 205 -5.56 -26.04 26.51
N LEU A 206 -6.61 -25.55 27.15
CA LEU A 206 -7.12 -24.19 26.93
C LEU A 206 -6.14 -23.10 27.38
N VAL A 207 -5.36 -23.35 28.44
CA VAL A 207 -4.24 -22.46 28.84
C VAL A 207 -3.14 -22.46 27.78
N ALA A 208 -2.76 -23.63 27.25
CA ALA A 208 -1.78 -23.71 26.17
C ALA A 208 -2.29 -23.02 24.89
N ALA A 209 -3.54 -23.25 24.51
CA ALA A 209 -4.21 -22.59 23.40
C ALA A 209 -4.20 -21.07 23.52
N CYS A 210 -4.44 -20.55 24.72
CA CYS A 210 -4.42 -19.13 24.99
C CYS A 210 -3.01 -18.53 24.88
N LEU A 211 -1.95 -19.29 25.20
CA LEU A 211 -0.56 -18.84 25.04
C LEU A 211 0.01 -19.07 23.63
N HIS A 212 -0.63 -19.96 22.86
CA HIS A 212 -0.13 -20.42 21.57
C HIS A 212 -0.23 -19.34 20.49
N ASP A 213 -1.32 -18.55 20.48
CA ASP A 213 -1.51 -17.61 19.38
C ASP A 213 -0.68 -16.33 19.56
N VAL A 214 0.18 -16.10 18.56
CA VAL A 214 0.97 -14.89 18.33
C VAL A 214 0.06 -13.68 18.05
N MET A 215 -1.23 -13.83 17.71
CA MET A 215 -2.19 -12.72 17.54
C MET A 215 -2.48 -11.94 18.84
N ILE A 216 -2.13 -12.48 20.00
CA ILE A 216 -2.02 -11.69 21.24
C ILE A 216 -1.02 -10.54 21.09
N ILE A 217 -0.02 -10.67 20.23
CA ILE A 217 0.94 -9.59 19.90
C ILE A 217 0.29 -8.51 19.02
N LYS A 218 -0.74 -8.84 18.22
CA LYS A 218 -1.53 -7.82 17.51
C LYS A 218 -2.51 -7.08 18.43
N LEU A 219 -2.91 -7.67 19.56
CA LEU A 219 -3.60 -6.95 20.64
C LEU A 219 -2.74 -5.79 21.16
N THR A 220 -1.42 -5.83 20.95
CA THR A 220 -0.49 -4.95 21.67
C THR A 220 0.42 -4.15 20.77
N ALA A 221 -0.18 -3.55 19.74
CA ALA A 221 0.29 -2.23 19.32
C ALA A 221 0.27 -1.21 20.49
N GLN A 222 -0.45 -1.53 21.58
CA GLN A 222 -0.45 -0.85 22.87
C GLN A 222 0.46 -1.60 23.88
N PRO A 223 1.65 -1.07 24.22
CA PRO A 223 2.59 -1.70 25.16
C PRO A 223 1.96 -2.02 26.53
N VAL A 224 1.02 -1.20 26.99
CA VAL A 224 0.33 -1.34 28.28
C VAL A 224 -0.48 -2.64 28.37
N ALA A 225 -1.29 -2.92 27.35
CA ALA A 225 -2.08 -4.15 27.30
C ALA A 225 -1.17 -5.40 27.35
N MET A 226 0.00 -5.32 26.73
CA MET A 226 0.97 -6.41 26.68
C MET A 226 1.64 -6.66 28.02
N SER A 227 2.05 -5.60 28.69
CA SER A 227 2.62 -5.69 30.02
C SER A 227 1.60 -6.25 31.01
N LEU A 228 0.33 -5.80 30.97
CA LEU A 228 -0.73 -6.33 31.83
C LEU A 228 -1.01 -7.82 31.56
N LEU A 229 -1.06 -8.22 30.29
CA LEU A 229 -1.30 -9.60 29.91
C LEU A 229 -0.13 -10.51 30.31
N ALA A 230 1.10 -10.13 29.98
CA ALA A 230 2.30 -10.92 30.29
C ALA A 230 2.52 -11.04 31.81
N THR A 231 2.37 -9.95 32.57
CA THR A 231 2.50 -9.97 34.02
C THR A 231 1.36 -10.74 34.68
N GLY A 232 0.12 -10.57 34.21
CA GLY A 232 -1.04 -11.32 34.66
C GLY A 232 -0.85 -12.83 34.45
N TRP A 233 -0.49 -13.26 33.24
CA TRP A 233 -0.23 -14.67 32.95
C TRP A 233 0.95 -15.24 33.72
N ALA A 234 2.07 -14.52 33.81
CA ALA A 234 3.24 -14.95 34.58
C ALA A 234 2.88 -15.16 36.06
N TRP A 235 2.13 -14.23 36.65
CA TRP A 235 1.66 -14.32 38.03
C TRP A 235 0.69 -15.49 38.23
N MET A 236 -0.31 -15.65 37.35
CA MET A 236 -1.28 -16.74 37.43
C MET A 236 -0.62 -18.11 37.29
N LEU A 237 0.32 -18.26 36.36
CA LEU A 237 1.09 -19.50 36.21
C LEU A 237 1.95 -19.73 37.46
N TRP A 238 2.67 -18.71 37.96
CA TRP A 238 3.51 -18.84 39.15
C TRP A 238 2.73 -19.28 40.39
N ARG A 239 1.49 -18.80 40.56
CA ARG A 239 0.62 -19.13 41.70
C ARG A 239 -0.37 -20.26 41.40
N TRP A 240 -0.21 -21.02 40.32
CA TRP A 240 -1.23 -21.96 39.83
C TRP A 240 -1.72 -23.00 40.85
N HIS A 241 -0.87 -23.43 41.79
CA HIS A 241 -1.23 -24.40 42.85
C HIS A 241 -1.44 -23.76 44.24
N GLN A 242 -1.29 -22.45 44.40
CA GLN A 242 -1.46 -21.75 45.68
C GLN A 242 -2.88 -21.17 45.79
N GLU A 243 -3.46 -21.11 46.99
CA GLU A 243 -4.80 -20.52 47.18
C GLU A 243 -4.84 -19.05 46.75
N LEU A 244 -5.91 -18.68 46.03
CA LEU A 244 -6.21 -17.28 45.73
C LEU A 244 -6.80 -16.68 47.01
N LEU A 245 -5.98 -15.96 47.77
CA LEU A 245 -6.40 -15.37 49.06
C LEU A 245 -7.69 -14.54 48.92
N PRO A 246 -8.60 -14.55 49.91
CA PRO A 246 -9.84 -13.74 49.92
C PRO A 246 -9.61 -12.21 49.94
N THR A 247 -8.39 -11.75 50.21
CA THR A 247 -8.05 -10.32 50.41
C THR A 247 -7.61 -9.57 49.14
N PHE A 248 -7.86 -10.13 47.95
CA PHE A 248 -7.53 -9.49 46.66
C PHE A 248 -8.20 -8.11 46.49
N TRP A 249 -9.40 -7.92 47.04
CA TRP A 249 -10.16 -6.68 46.90
C TRP A 249 -9.71 -5.52 47.81
N THR A 250 -8.94 -5.79 48.87
CA THR A 250 -8.60 -4.78 49.87
C THR A 250 -7.24 -4.10 49.65
N LYS A 251 -6.32 -4.69 48.86
CA LYS A 251 -4.98 -4.12 48.60
C LYS A 251 -4.78 -3.49 47.21
N THR A 252 -5.74 -3.62 46.29
CA THR A 252 -5.67 -3.02 44.94
C THR A 252 -5.73 -1.49 44.93
N LYS A 253 -6.23 -0.86 46.01
CA LYS A 253 -6.24 0.62 46.13
C LYS A 253 -4.86 1.25 46.32
N GLN A 254 -3.89 0.53 46.88
CA GLN A 254 -2.56 1.09 47.16
C GLN A 254 -1.58 0.94 45.98
N VAL A 255 -1.74 -0.10 45.15
CA VAL A 255 -0.92 -0.31 43.94
C VAL A 255 -1.40 0.58 42.79
N GLY A 256 -2.72 0.84 42.70
CA GLY A 256 -3.27 1.76 41.70
C GLY A 256 -2.70 3.18 41.81
N LEU A 257 -2.50 3.69 43.03
CA LEU A 257 -1.99 5.05 43.28
C LEU A 257 -0.50 5.20 42.92
N GLY A 258 0.31 4.16 43.19
CA GLY A 258 1.74 4.15 42.85
C GLY A 258 2.00 4.06 41.34
N VAL A 259 1.11 3.37 40.61
CA VAL A 259 1.16 3.30 39.14
C VAL A 259 0.65 4.61 38.52
N SER A 260 -0.36 5.29 39.09
CA SER A 260 -0.77 6.63 38.64
C SER A 260 0.32 7.70 38.74
N LEU A 261 1.17 7.63 39.76
CA LEU A 261 2.30 8.56 39.95
C LEU A 261 3.48 8.27 39.03
N LEU A 262 3.71 7.00 38.66
CA LEU A 262 4.64 6.62 37.59
C LEU A 262 4.10 6.98 36.19
N LEU A 263 2.78 6.94 36.01
CA LEU A 263 2.10 7.28 34.75
C LEU A 263 2.16 8.79 34.43
N THR A 264 2.16 9.67 35.43
CA THR A 264 2.41 11.11 35.17
C THR A 264 3.84 11.39 34.67
N GLY A 265 4.80 10.50 34.95
CA GLY A 265 6.18 10.62 34.46
C GLY A 265 6.38 10.15 33.02
N PHE A 266 5.62 9.14 32.56
CA PHE A 266 5.76 8.58 31.21
C PHE A 266 4.80 9.17 30.17
N SER A 267 3.63 9.70 30.58
CA SER A 267 2.80 10.53 29.69
C SER A 267 3.50 11.84 29.28
N ALA A 268 4.53 12.26 30.03
CA ALA A 268 5.39 13.38 29.66
C ALA A 268 6.43 13.02 28.57
N LEU A 269 6.56 11.73 28.18
CA LEU A 269 7.50 11.27 27.14
C LEU A 269 6.84 10.95 25.79
N ALA A 270 5.50 10.86 25.73
CA ALA A 270 4.80 10.99 24.46
C ALA A 270 4.81 12.48 24.13
N GLN A 271 5.85 12.94 23.42
CA GLN A 271 5.87 14.30 22.93
C GLN A 271 4.55 14.55 22.19
N PRO A 272 3.75 15.55 22.59
CA PRO A 272 2.61 15.94 21.79
C PRO A 272 3.14 16.21 20.38
N ALA A 273 2.55 15.57 19.38
CA ALA A 273 2.97 15.78 17.99
C ALA A 273 2.95 17.29 17.73
N THR A 274 4.12 17.87 17.46
CA THR A 274 4.27 19.30 17.23
C THR A 274 3.23 19.70 16.17
N PRO A 275 2.28 20.59 16.50
CA PRO A 275 1.21 20.94 15.57
C PRO A 275 1.83 21.45 14.26
N MET A 276 1.54 20.75 13.17
CA MET A 276 2.05 21.17 11.86
C MET A 276 1.16 22.27 11.27
N PRO A 277 1.75 23.27 10.59
CA PRO A 277 0.97 24.23 9.82
C PRO A 277 0.10 23.49 8.80
N LYS A 278 -1.21 23.65 8.91
CA LYS A 278 -2.20 22.90 8.13
C LYS A 278 -3.42 23.76 7.82
N GLN A 279 -4.14 23.36 6.79
CA GLN A 279 -5.46 23.90 6.45
C GLN A 279 -6.33 22.80 5.85
N GLU A 280 -7.63 22.82 6.11
CA GLU A 280 -8.57 21.96 5.39
C GLU A 280 -8.97 22.63 4.07
N ILE A 281 -8.98 21.85 2.99
CA ILE A 281 -9.39 22.30 1.66
C ILE A 281 -10.88 21.99 1.50
N ASN A 282 -11.70 23.03 1.38
CA ASN A 282 -13.12 22.86 1.09
C ASN A 282 -13.35 22.66 -0.41
N LEU A 283 -13.37 21.40 -0.85
CA LEU A 283 -13.58 21.03 -2.26
C LEU A 283 -15.00 21.26 -2.78
N GLN A 284 -15.96 21.64 -1.92
CA GLN A 284 -17.34 21.94 -2.30
C GLN A 284 -17.58 23.44 -2.57
N GLN A 285 -16.70 24.32 -2.08
CA GLN A 285 -16.73 25.74 -2.40
C GLN A 285 -16.13 26.01 -3.79
N GLY A 286 -16.52 27.13 -4.42
CA GLY A 286 -16.15 27.48 -5.80
C GLY A 286 -14.65 27.39 -6.10
N VAL A 287 -13.87 28.42 -5.76
CA VAL A 287 -12.40 28.37 -5.79
C VAL A 287 -11.92 28.45 -4.35
N PRO A 288 -11.38 27.36 -3.77
CA PRO A 288 -10.88 27.38 -2.40
C PRO A 288 -9.71 28.35 -2.27
N ASP A 289 -9.62 29.04 -1.13
CA ASP A 289 -8.42 29.80 -0.76
C ASP A 289 -7.38 28.87 -0.13
N PHE A 290 -6.11 29.28 -0.21
CA PHE A 290 -4.97 28.55 0.34
C PHE A 290 -4.09 29.47 1.19
N PRO A 291 -4.56 29.92 2.37
CA PRO A 291 -3.80 30.79 3.26
C PRO A 291 -2.48 30.20 3.77
N LEU A 292 -2.34 28.87 3.73
CA LEU A 292 -1.09 28.19 4.09
C LEU A 292 0.04 28.44 3.09
N PHE A 293 -0.28 28.83 1.85
CA PHE A 293 0.73 29.21 0.85
C PHE A 293 1.20 30.64 1.08
N ASP A 294 2.48 30.79 1.41
CA ASP A 294 3.13 32.07 1.66
C ASP A 294 3.85 32.61 0.42
N LYS A 295 4.55 33.74 0.58
CA LYS A 295 5.34 34.35 -0.51
C LYS A 295 6.37 33.36 -1.09
N ALA A 296 7.04 32.58 -0.25
CA ALA A 296 8.07 31.64 -0.71
C ALA A 296 7.47 30.55 -1.61
N PHE A 297 6.25 30.07 -1.32
CA PHE A 297 5.51 29.20 -2.23
C PHE A 297 5.31 29.89 -3.59
N TYR A 298 4.77 31.11 -3.61
CA TYR A 298 4.45 31.81 -4.87
C TYR A 298 5.67 32.34 -5.63
N ASP A 299 6.85 32.47 -5.02
CA ASP A 299 8.09 32.85 -5.70
C ASP A 299 8.59 31.76 -6.67
N ASN A 300 8.10 30.52 -6.54
CA ASN A 300 8.38 29.41 -7.46
C ASN A 300 7.81 29.64 -8.88
N GLN A 301 8.37 28.93 -9.86
CA GLN A 301 7.94 28.99 -11.27
C GLN A 301 7.26 27.70 -11.74
N LEU A 302 7.52 26.56 -11.11
CA LEU A 302 6.87 25.30 -11.44
C LEU A 302 6.22 24.69 -10.19
N PHE A 303 4.90 24.51 -10.25
CA PHE A 303 4.07 23.97 -9.18
C PHE A 303 3.61 22.56 -9.58
N LEU A 304 3.95 21.54 -8.81
CA LEU A 304 3.64 20.15 -9.15
C LEU A 304 2.81 19.48 -8.05
N LEU A 305 1.67 18.91 -8.43
CA LEU A 305 0.87 18.03 -7.58
C LEU A 305 1.07 16.57 -8.00
N GLY A 306 1.54 15.74 -7.08
CA GLY A 306 1.75 14.30 -7.27
C GLY A 306 0.63 13.46 -6.68
N GLU A 307 0.18 12.43 -7.39
CA GLU A 307 -0.82 11.47 -6.91
C GLU A 307 -0.42 10.00 -7.12
N VAL A 308 -1.03 9.10 -6.34
CA VAL A 308 -1.15 7.70 -6.76
C VAL A 308 -2.45 7.61 -7.55
N HIS A 309 -2.43 7.07 -8.77
CA HIS A 309 -3.60 7.07 -9.64
C HIS A 309 -4.78 6.27 -9.06
N GLY A 310 -5.98 6.59 -9.55
CA GLY A 310 -7.20 5.81 -9.30
C GLY A 310 -8.03 6.27 -8.11
N TYR A 311 -7.64 7.33 -7.40
CA TYR A 311 -8.47 7.97 -6.37
C TYR A 311 -9.21 9.17 -6.96
N GLN A 312 -10.46 9.38 -6.56
CA GLN A 312 -11.30 10.45 -7.09
C GLN A 312 -10.90 11.86 -6.62
N LYS A 313 -10.68 12.06 -5.31
CA LYS A 313 -10.45 13.40 -4.73
C LYS A 313 -9.21 14.14 -5.26
N PRO A 314 -8.09 13.50 -5.63
CA PRO A 314 -6.98 14.18 -6.31
C PRO A 314 -7.41 14.98 -7.54
N GLN A 315 -8.36 14.49 -8.35
CA GLN A 315 -8.87 15.23 -9.52
C GLN A 315 -9.56 16.54 -9.11
N GLN A 316 -10.20 16.56 -7.93
CA GLN A 316 -10.86 17.74 -7.38
C GLN A 316 -9.84 18.72 -6.80
N VAL A 317 -8.85 18.22 -6.06
CA VAL A 317 -7.73 19.01 -5.52
C VAL A 317 -6.96 19.69 -6.65
N ASP A 318 -6.69 18.94 -7.72
CA ASP A 318 -6.02 19.45 -8.91
C ASP A 318 -6.78 20.62 -9.55
N LEU A 319 -8.09 20.46 -9.77
CA LEU A 319 -8.94 21.54 -10.28
C LEU A 319 -8.94 22.77 -9.37
N ALA A 320 -9.01 22.57 -8.05
CA ALA A 320 -8.99 23.64 -7.07
C ALA A 320 -7.66 24.42 -7.11
N LEU A 321 -6.53 23.72 -7.10
CA LEU A 321 -5.19 24.32 -7.18
C LEU A 321 -4.98 25.07 -8.50
N LEU A 322 -5.39 24.48 -9.63
CA LEU A 322 -5.29 25.13 -10.94
C LEU A 322 -6.06 26.45 -10.99
N LYS A 323 -7.32 26.46 -10.51
CA LYS A 323 -8.14 27.67 -10.44
C LYS A 323 -7.52 28.71 -9.52
N HIS A 324 -7.07 28.30 -8.33
CA HIS A 324 -6.41 29.17 -7.37
C HIS A 324 -5.15 29.82 -7.95
N LEU A 325 -4.24 29.03 -8.53
CA LEU A 325 -2.99 29.53 -9.12
C LEU A 325 -3.24 30.42 -10.33
N ASN A 326 -4.27 30.12 -11.14
CA ASN A 326 -4.70 30.99 -12.24
C ASN A 326 -5.16 32.36 -11.74
N GLN A 327 -5.96 32.40 -10.67
CA GLN A 327 -6.44 33.65 -10.09
C GLN A 327 -5.34 34.43 -9.38
N ARG A 328 -4.51 33.73 -8.58
CA ARG A 328 -3.55 34.34 -7.66
C ARG A 328 -2.28 34.81 -8.35
N VAL A 329 -1.73 34.01 -9.25
CA VAL A 329 -0.42 34.26 -9.87
C VAL A 329 -0.41 34.09 -11.40
N GLY A 330 -1.59 33.97 -12.01
CA GLY A 330 -1.73 34.00 -13.47
C GLY A 330 -1.29 32.72 -14.19
N VAL A 331 -1.20 31.58 -13.50
CA VAL A 331 -0.91 30.29 -14.14
C VAL A 331 -1.93 30.02 -15.25
N ARG A 332 -1.44 29.85 -16.47
CA ARG A 332 -2.26 29.54 -17.66
C ARG A 332 -1.74 28.39 -18.49
N TYR A 333 -0.57 27.84 -18.15
CA TYR A 333 0.00 26.66 -18.79
C TYR A 333 -0.05 25.48 -17.83
N TYR A 334 -0.87 24.50 -18.19
CA TYR A 334 -0.98 23.22 -17.49
C TYR A 334 -0.01 22.23 -18.13
N ILE A 335 1.06 21.89 -17.42
CA ILE A 335 2.05 20.87 -17.80
C ILE A 335 1.49 19.50 -17.44
N ALA A 336 0.97 18.79 -18.45
CA ALA A 336 0.17 17.58 -18.24
C ALA A 336 0.95 16.29 -18.55
N GLU A 337 0.64 15.22 -17.81
CA GLU A 337 1.10 13.84 -18.03
C GLU A 337 0.43 13.21 -19.27
N VAL A 338 0.55 13.89 -20.39
CA VAL A 338 0.04 13.48 -21.70
C VAL A 338 1.08 13.82 -22.76
N ASP A 339 1.05 13.10 -23.88
CA ASP A 339 1.89 13.44 -25.02
C ASP A 339 1.42 14.75 -25.72
N PRO A 340 2.25 15.38 -26.56
CA PRO A 340 1.87 16.59 -27.29
C PRO A 340 0.57 16.46 -28.10
N THR A 341 0.32 15.28 -28.69
CA THR A 341 -0.88 15.01 -29.48
C THR A 341 -2.16 15.04 -28.63
N LYS A 342 -2.17 14.40 -27.47
CA LYS A 342 -3.30 14.45 -26.53
C LYS A 342 -3.51 15.88 -26.02
N ALA A 343 -2.45 16.62 -25.73
CA ALA A 343 -2.57 18.03 -25.36
C ALA A 343 -3.20 18.89 -26.46
N TYR A 344 -2.84 18.65 -27.73
CA TYR A 344 -3.49 19.31 -28.88
C TYR A 344 -5.01 19.08 -28.87
N TYR A 345 -5.47 17.83 -28.80
CA TYR A 345 -6.91 17.53 -28.79
C TYR A 345 -7.62 18.02 -27.51
N LEU A 346 -6.95 18.00 -26.35
CA LEU A 346 -7.47 18.64 -25.14
C LEU A 346 -7.70 20.14 -25.36
N ASN A 347 -6.74 20.84 -25.98
CA ASN A 347 -6.87 22.26 -26.28
C ASN A 347 -7.96 22.54 -27.32
N GLN A 348 -8.10 21.69 -28.35
CA GLN A 348 -9.22 21.77 -29.30
C GLN A 348 -10.57 21.60 -28.59
N TYR A 349 -10.67 20.66 -27.64
CA TYR A 349 -11.86 20.51 -26.80
C TYR A 349 -12.13 21.77 -25.96
N LEU A 350 -11.10 22.36 -25.33
CA LEU A 350 -11.27 23.58 -24.54
C LEU A 350 -11.83 24.75 -25.37
N GLN A 351 -11.53 24.79 -26.67
CA GLN A 351 -12.05 25.80 -27.58
C GLN A 351 -13.47 25.48 -28.07
N THR A 352 -13.69 24.25 -28.54
CA THR A 352 -14.92 23.87 -29.26
C THR A 352 -16.01 23.36 -28.32
N GLY A 353 -15.66 22.65 -27.25
CA GLY A 353 -16.59 21.86 -26.45
C GLY A 353 -17.09 20.58 -27.11
N ASN A 354 -16.43 20.12 -28.18
CA ASN A 354 -16.82 18.89 -28.85
C ASN A 354 -16.41 17.65 -28.06
N ASP A 355 -17.35 17.01 -27.37
CA ASP A 355 -17.10 15.82 -26.56
C ASP A 355 -16.52 14.63 -27.36
N SER A 356 -16.72 14.56 -28.68
CA SER A 356 -16.08 13.53 -29.53
C SER A 356 -14.56 13.71 -29.58
N THR A 357 -14.07 14.95 -29.61
CA THR A 357 -12.65 15.27 -29.51
C THR A 357 -12.08 14.82 -28.16
N LEU A 358 -12.81 15.07 -27.07
CA LEU A 358 -12.37 14.64 -25.74
C LEU A 358 -12.36 13.11 -25.61
N ARG A 359 -13.35 12.40 -26.19
CA ARG A 359 -13.37 10.94 -26.22
C ARG A 359 -12.16 10.35 -26.94
N LEU A 360 -11.66 10.98 -28.02
CA LEU A 360 -10.44 10.53 -28.70
C LEU A 360 -9.22 10.52 -27.78
N VAL A 361 -9.09 11.52 -26.90
CA VAL A 361 -7.99 11.60 -25.91
C VAL A 361 -8.00 10.40 -24.97
N PHE A 362 -9.18 10.03 -24.47
CA PHE A 362 -9.35 8.97 -23.47
C PHE A 362 -9.35 7.55 -24.05
N ARG A 363 -9.57 7.40 -25.37
CA ARG A 363 -9.72 6.12 -26.06
C ARG A 363 -8.62 5.12 -25.74
N SER A 364 -7.36 5.52 -25.85
CA SER A 364 -6.23 4.61 -25.60
C SER A 364 -6.16 4.15 -24.15
N TRP A 365 -6.48 5.02 -23.18
CA TRP A 365 -6.44 4.65 -21.78
C TRP A 365 -7.57 3.69 -21.42
N VAL A 366 -8.79 3.93 -21.94
CA VAL A 366 -9.91 3.02 -21.74
C VAL A 366 -9.61 1.65 -22.36
N ALA A 367 -9.13 1.61 -23.60
CA ALA A 367 -8.78 0.36 -24.28
C ALA A 367 -7.69 -0.44 -23.55
N ASN A 368 -6.72 0.25 -22.93
CA ASN A 368 -5.64 -0.38 -22.17
C ASN A 368 -6.01 -0.59 -20.68
N GLN A 369 -7.24 -0.31 -20.27
CA GLN A 369 -7.67 -0.34 -18.86
C GLN A 369 -6.74 0.48 -17.93
N ALA A 370 -6.16 1.57 -18.43
CA ALA A 370 -5.31 2.45 -17.65
C ALA A 370 -6.16 3.31 -16.71
N GLN A 371 -5.62 3.61 -15.51
CA GLN A 371 -6.37 4.35 -14.49
C GLN A 371 -6.74 5.78 -14.90
N TRP A 372 -6.00 6.39 -15.82
CA TRP A 372 -6.33 7.69 -16.44
C TRP A 372 -7.62 7.66 -17.29
N GLY A 373 -8.07 6.47 -17.72
CA GLY A 373 -9.31 6.26 -18.47
C GLY A 373 -10.56 6.30 -17.57
N ASN A 374 -10.79 7.43 -16.88
CA ASN A 374 -11.84 7.57 -15.89
C ASN A 374 -12.71 8.82 -16.10
N ARG A 375 -13.96 8.77 -15.62
CA ARG A 375 -14.96 9.85 -15.78
C ARG A 375 -14.67 11.07 -14.92
N ASP A 376 -13.97 10.93 -13.80
CA ASP A 376 -13.61 12.07 -12.95
C ASP A 376 -12.61 13.00 -13.66
N PHE A 377 -11.60 12.41 -14.32
CA PHE A 377 -10.67 13.17 -15.15
C PHE A 377 -11.39 13.79 -16.36
N TYR A 378 -12.28 13.04 -17.01
CA TYR A 378 -13.10 13.56 -18.11
C TYR A 378 -13.89 14.80 -17.66
N ARG A 379 -14.67 14.71 -16.57
CA ARG A 379 -15.43 15.82 -15.99
C ARG A 379 -14.54 16.98 -15.56
N LYS A 380 -13.33 16.71 -15.04
CA LYS A 380 -12.36 17.76 -14.72
C LYS A 380 -11.99 18.58 -15.95
N ILE A 381 -11.76 17.96 -17.11
CA ILE A 381 -11.48 18.68 -18.36
C ILE A 381 -12.69 19.54 -18.78
N GLN A 382 -13.91 19.01 -18.65
CA GLN A 382 -15.14 19.80 -18.91
C GLN A 382 -15.25 21.00 -17.96
N ALA A 383 -14.89 20.82 -16.69
CA ALA A 383 -14.88 21.90 -15.69
C ALA A 383 -13.78 22.95 -15.96
N ILE A 384 -12.61 22.55 -16.47
CA ILE A 384 -11.54 23.47 -16.91
C ILE A 384 -12.04 24.28 -18.11
N ARG A 385 -12.75 23.66 -19.05
CA ARG A 385 -13.38 24.37 -20.17
C ARG A 385 -14.39 25.40 -19.67
N ALA A 386 -15.32 24.99 -18.81
CA ALA A 386 -16.32 25.89 -18.24
C ALA A 386 -15.65 27.08 -17.53
N TYR A 387 -14.55 26.83 -16.79
CA TYR A 387 -13.76 27.89 -16.18
C TYR A 387 -13.09 28.80 -17.21
N ASN A 388 -12.49 28.26 -18.28
CA ASN A 388 -11.91 29.06 -19.36
C ASN A 388 -12.90 30.01 -20.03
N GLN A 389 -14.19 29.63 -20.10
CA GLN A 389 -15.24 30.49 -20.66
C GLN A 389 -15.53 31.71 -19.77
N THR A 390 -15.21 31.69 -18.47
CA THR A 390 -15.33 32.84 -17.58
C THR A 390 -14.10 33.76 -17.62
N LEU A 391 -13.00 33.32 -18.22
CA LEU A 391 -11.73 34.05 -18.27
C LEU A 391 -11.57 34.86 -19.56
N ARG A 392 -10.92 36.02 -19.41
CA ARG A 392 -10.34 36.76 -20.55
C ARG A 392 -9.33 35.88 -21.27
N GLN A 393 -9.21 36.05 -22.60
CA GLN A 393 -8.36 35.21 -23.45
C GLN A 393 -6.93 35.04 -22.92
N ALA A 394 -6.29 36.13 -22.46
CA ALA A 394 -4.92 36.12 -21.93
C ALA A 394 -4.73 35.30 -20.64
N LYS A 395 -5.82 34.95 -19.93
CA LYS A 395 -5.79 34.14 -18.70
C LYS A 395 -6.28 32.70 -18.91
N ARG A 396 -6.75 32.34 -20.11
CA ARG A 396 -7.29 31.01 -20.37
C ARG A 396 -6.20 29.95 -20.26
N ILE A 397 -6.56 28.86 -19.61
CA ILE A 397 -5.70 27.71 -19.39
C ILE A 397 -5.51 26.95 -20.71
N ARG A 398 -4.28 26.55 -20.98
CA ARG A 398 -3.86 25.70 -22.10
C ARG A 398 -3.07 24.51 -21.57
N PHE A 399 -3.36 23.31 -22.09
CA PHE A 399 -2.58 22.11 -21.83
C PHE A 399 -1.28 22.12 -22.64
N VAL A 400 -0.19 21.71 -22.01
CA VAL A 400 1.12 21.45 -22.61
C VAL A 400 1.47 20.00 -22.29
N GLY A 401 1.43 19.16 -23.31
CA GLY A 401 1.78 17.75 -23.20
C GLY A 401 3.27 17.56 -23.37
N ILE A 402 3.90 16.90 -22.42
CA ILE A 402 5.35 16.65 -22.43
C ILE A 402 5.70 15.17 -22.29
N ASP A 403 4.73 14.26 -22.19
CA ASP A 403 5.03 12.83 -22.09
C ASP A 403 5.50 12.23 -23.43
N ALA A 404 6.09 11.05 -23.37
CA ALA A 404 6.37 10.24 -24.54
C ALA A 404 5.06 9.82 -25.23
N VAL A 405 5.10 9.57 -26.54
CA VAL A 405 3.95 9.14 -27.35
C VAL A 405 3.17 8.00 -26.67
N GLN A 406 1.88 8.24 -26.42
CA GLN A 406 0.96 7.33 -25.72
C GLN A 406 -0.08 6.70 -26.66
N ASP A 407 -0.49 7.37 -27.74
CA ASP A 407 -1.45 6.83 -28.73
C ASP A 407 -1.00 7.06 -30.18
N ARG A 408 -0.47 6.01 -30.80
CA ARG A 408 0.03 6.02 -32.19
C ARG A 408 -1.05 6.37 -33.21
N ALA A 409 -2.26 5.85 -33.04
CA ALA A 409 -3.34 6.08 -33.98
C ALA A 409 -3.80 7.54 -33.92
N LEU A 410 -3.82 8.12 -32.72
CA LEU A 410 -4.15 9.53 -32.54
C LEU A 410 -3.06 10.46 -33.11
N VAL A 411 -1.78 10.09 -33.00
CA VAL A 411 -0.66 10.82 -33.64
C VAL A 411 -0.83 10.80 -35.16
N ALA A 412 -1.06 9.63 -35.76
CA ALA A 412 -1.28 9.49 -37.19
C ALA A 412 -2.47 10.35 -37.66
N GLN A 413 -3.58 10.32 -36.93
CA GLN A 413 -4.76 11.14 -37.21
C GLN A 413 -4.42 12.64 -37.15
N GLN A 414 -3.72 13.10 -36.11
CA GLN A 414 -3.31 14.50 -35.98
C GLN A 414 -2.46 14.96 -37.17
N LEU A 415 -1.49 14.15 -37.59
CA LEU A 415 -0.62 14.48 -38.72
C LEU A 415 -1.40 14.60 -40.04
N LEU A 416 -2.41 13.76 -40.24
CA LEU A 416 -3.32 13.86 -41.38
C LEU A 416 -4.15 15.15 -41.29
N GLU A 417 -4.76 15.44 -40.15
CA GLU A 417 -5.59 16.64 -39.93
C GLU A 417 -4.82 17.95 -40.14
N LEU A 418 -3.64 18.08 -39.54
CA LEU A 418 -2.80 19.29 -39.65
C LEU A 418 -2.29 19.54 -41.07
N THR A 419 -2.38 18.55 -41.97
CA THR A 419 -1.88 18.64 -43.35
C THR A 419 -2.97 18.45 -44.41
N ALA A 420 -4.22 18.20 -44.02
CA ALA A 420 -5.30 17.77 -44.92
C ALA A 420 -5.63 18.79 -46.02
N ASN A 421 -5.55 20.09 -45.71
CA ASN A 421 -6.05 21.12 -46.61
C ASN A 421 -4.97 21.89 -47.37
N ASN A 422 -3.68 21.79 -47.02
CA ASN A 422 -2.55 22.49 -47.68
C ASN A 422 -1.16 22.04 -47.16
N GLY A 423 -0.95 20.76 -46.83
CA GLY A 423 0.40 20.30 -46.46
C GLY A 423 1.40 20.50 -47.61
N PRO A 424 2.66 20.91 -47.36
CA PRO A 424 3.65 21.03 -48.44
C PRO A 424 3.75 19.69 -49.17
N ALA A 425 3.56 19.69 -50.50
CA ALA A 425 3.57 18.47 -51.31
C ALA A 425 4.81 17.59 -51.05
N ARG A 426 5.96 18.24 -50.78
CA ARG A 426 7.23 17.60 -50.41
C ARG A 426 7.16 16.71 -49.18
N ASN A 427 6.28 17.01 -48.22
CA ASN A 427 6.17 16.27 -46.96
C ASN A 427 5.06 15.24 -46.94
N LEU A 428 4.19 15.19 -47.96
CA LEU A 428 3.15 14.16 -48.04
C LEU A 428 3.76 12.74 -47.99
N PRO A 429 4.86 12.43 -48.71
CA PRO A 429 5.52 11.12 -48.58
C PRO A 429 6.08 10.84 -47.18
N LEU A 430 6.60 11.86 -46.49
CA LEU A 430 7.14 11.73 -45.13
C LEU A 430 6.02 11.46 -44.13
N ARG A 431 4.91 12.22 -44.23
CA ARG A 431 3.70 12.01 -43.45
C ARG A 431 3.18 10.59 -43.66
N ASP A 432 3.00 10.16 -44.89
CA ASP A 432 2.44 8.84 -45.22
C ASP A 432 3.35 7.71 -44.70
N SER A 433 4.67 7.90 -44.73
CA SER A 433 5.64 6.98 -44.13
C SER A 433 5.52 6.90 -42.61
N ILE A 434 5.37 8.05 -41.92
CA ILE A 434 5.15 8.09 -40.47
C ILE A 434 3.83 7.38 -40.13
N VAL A 435 2.74 7.73 -40.81
CA VAL A 435 1.43 7.12 -40.61
C VAL A 435 1.51 5.61 -40.79
N ALA A 436 2.10 5.15 -41.90
CA ALA A 436 2.26 3.72 -42.17
C ALA A 436 3.04 2.98 -41.08
N VAL A 437 4.09 3.59 -40.51
CA VAL A 437 4.83 2.99 -39.38
C VAL A 437 3.97 2.93 -38.12
N LEU A 438 3.28 4.03 -37.78
CA LEU A 438 2.50 4.14 -36.55
C LEU A 438 1.25 3.26 -36.54
N THR A 439 0.66 3.01 -37.72
CA THR A 439 -0.55 2.18 -37.89
C THR A 439 -0.27 0.76 -38.37
N ALA A 440 1.01 0.37 -38.53
CA ALA A 440 1.38 -0.96 -39.01
C ALA A 440 0.89 -2.09 -38.08
N TYR A 441 0.45 -3.19 -38.69
CA TYR A 441 0.19 -4.46 -38.04
C TYR A 441 1.04 -5.58 -38.69
N PRO A 442 1.81 -6.38 -37.91
CA PRO A 442 2.01 -6.28 -36.46
C PRO A 442 2.73 -4.99 -36.04
N LYS A 443 2.57 -4.60 -34.76
CA LYS A 443 3.14 -3.35 -34.23
C LYS A 443 4.66 -3.31 -34.43
N ARG A 444 5.16 -2.22 -35.01
CA ARG A 444 6.60 -1.94 -35.18
C ARG A 444 7.13 -1.01 -34.06
N PRO A 445 8.45 -0.95 -33.81
CA PRO A 445 9.03 0.03 -32.88
C PRO A 445 8.78 1.46 -33.35
N ASP A 446 8.38 2.36 -32.43
CA ASP A 446 8.12 3.77 -32.75
C ASP A 446 9.35 4.50 -33.31
N SER A 447 10.55 4.05 -32.94
CA SER A 447 11.82 4.60 -33.41
C SER A 447 11.99 4.54 -34.93
N LEU A 448 11.21 3.72 -35.63
CA LEU A 448 11.20 3.66 -37.10
C LEU A 448 10.51 4.87 -37.75
N ALA A 449 9.68 5.61 -37.01
CA ALA A 449 9.09 6.86 -37.50
C ALA A 449 10.07 8.05 -37.40
N ALA A 450 11.11 7.93 -36.56
CA ALA A 450 12.02 9.02 -36.25
C ALA A 450 12.78 9.60 -37.46
N PRO A 451 13.33 8.80 -38.40
CA PRO A 451 14.05 9.36 -39.55
C PRO A 451 13.16 10.24 -40.44
N PHE A 452 11.90 9.83 -40.65
CA PHE A 452 10.93 10.61 -41.43
C PHE A 452 10.53 11.89 -40.70
N ALA A 453 10.35 11.83 -39.37
CA ALA A 453 10.06 12.99 -38.55
C ALA A 453 11.22 13.99 -38.52
N GLU A 454 12.46 13.50 -38.44
CA GLU A 454 13.69 14.30 -38.49
C GLU A 454 13.82 15.04 -39.83
N GLN A 455 13.60 14.34 -40.95
CA GLN A 455 13.61 14.94 -42.27
C GLN A 455 12.49 15.98 -42.44
N TRP A 456 11.30 15.73 -41.89
CA TRP A 456 10.19 16.69 -41.93
C TRP A 456 10.52 17.95 -41.10
N MET A 457 11.11 17.79 -39.91
CA MET A 457 11.59 18.94 -39.13
C MET A 457 12.66 19.74 -39.88
N ALA A 458 13.59 19.10 -40.58
CA ALA A 458 14.55 19.81 -41.42
C ALA A 458 13.85 20.63 -42.53
N ASN A 459 12.82 20.05 -43.17
CA ASN A 459 12.04 20.77 -44.19
C ASN A 459 11.30 21.99 -43.62
N LEU A 460 10.82 21.96 -42.37
CA LEU A 460 10.20 23.12 -41.70
C LEU A 460 11.15 24.32 -41.62
N VAL A 461 12.45 24.08 -41.45
CA VAL A 461 13.48 25.12 -41.34
C VAL A 461 13.96 25.56 -42.72
N THR A 462 14.16 24.63 -43.65
CA THR A 462 14.71 24.91 -44.99
C THR A 462 13.69 25.56 -45.93
N TYR A 463 12.39 25.22 -45.80
CA TYR A 463 11.34 25.73 -46.67
C TYR A 463 10.19 26.43 -45.92
N PRO A 464 10.44 27.47 -45.10
CA PRO A 464 9.38 28.15 -44.33
C PRO A 464 8.18 28.66 -45.17
N PRO A 465 8.35 29.17 -46.41
CA PRO A 465 7.22 29.62 -47.22
C PRO A 465 6.17 28.55 -47.47
N ASP A 466 6.58 27.29 -47.62
CA ASP A 466 5.69 26.16 -47.90
C ASP A 466 4.68 25.92 -46.77
N TYR A 467 4.99 26.36 -45.54
CA TYR A 467 4.16 26.11 -44.36
C TYR A 467 3.29 27.30 -43.96
N LYS A 468 3.36 28.44 -44.66
CA LYS A 468 2.52 29.61 -44.36
C LYS A 468 1.02 29.25 -44.30
N VAL A 469 0.60 28.34 -45.17
CA VAL A 469 -0.77 27.83 -45.31
C VAL A 469 -1.22 26.93 -44.16
N VAL A 470 -0.30 26.38 -43.35
CA VAL A 470 -0.62 25.52 -42.19
C VAL A 470 -1.03 26.37 -40.98
N GLY A 471 -0.53 27.62 -40.90
CA GLY A 471 -0.75 28.52 -39.78
C GLY A 471 0.25 28.32 -38.64
N THR A 472 0.63 29.40 -37.96
CA THR A 472 1.71 29.40 -36.96
C THR A 472 1.42 28.50 -35.75
N GLU A 473 0.18 28.45 -35.27
CA GLU A 473 -0.20 27.58 -34.16
C GLU A 473 -0.08 26.10 -34.53
N ASN A 474 -0.57 25.71 -35.70
CA ASN A 474 -0.48 24.33 -36.19
C ASN A 474 0.96 23.92 -36.50
N ILE A 475 1.82 24.84 -36.95
CA ILE A 475 3.26 24.58 -37.08
C ILE A 475 3.86 24.26 -35.71
N ALA A 476 3.52 25.03 -34.67
CA ALA A 476 4.03 24.79 -33.32
C ALA A 476 3.57 23.44 -32.75
N GLU A 477 2.35 23.00 -33.07
CA GLU A 477 1.83 21.68 -32.70
C GLU A 477 2.51 20.55 -33.49
N LEU A 478 2.72 20.74 -34.80
CA LEU A 478 3.45 19.81 -35.65
C LEU A 478 4.89 19.64 -35.16
N GLN A 479 5.59 20.73 -34.82
CA GLN A 479 6.94 20.69 -34.26
C GLN A 479 7.01 19.87 -32.97
N ALA A 480 6.03 20.04 -32.07
CA ALA A 480 5.97 19.28 -30.82
C ALA A 480 5.81 17.78 -31.08
N THR A 481 4.87 17.40 -31.96
CA THR A 481 4.60 16.00 -32.31
C THR A 481 5.81 15.35 -33.01
N LEU A 482 6.42 16.01 -33.99
CA LEU A 482 7.59 15.49 -34.69
C LEU A 482 8.81 15.36 -33.76
N THR A 483 9.04 16.32 -32.87
CA THR A 483 10.12 16.25 -31.88
C THR A 483 9.94 15.04 -30.97
N GLY A 484 8.72 14.83 -30.46
CA GLY A 484 8.41 13.66 -29.64
C GLY A 484 8.68 12.33 -30.35
N LEU A 485 8.40 12.24 -31.65
CA LEU A 485 8.73 11.07 -32.48
C LEU A 485 10.24 10.89 -32.66
N VAL A 486 11.01 11.96 -32.90
CA VAL A 486 12.47 11.87 -33.01
C VAL A 486 13.10 11.35 -31.72
N TYR A 487 12.62 11.81 -30.56
CA TYR A 487 13.11 11.35 -29.26
C TYR A 487 12.90 9.86 -29.02
N ARG A 488 11.97 9.18 -29.72
CA ARG A 488 11.79 7.72 -29.60
C ARG A 488 13.00 6.92 -30.06
N LYS A 489 13.83 7.49 -30.94
CA LYS A 489 15.09 6.87 -31.39
C LYS A 489 16.27 7.26 -30.51
N THR A 490 16.32 8.50 -30.03
CA THR A 490 17.51 9.07 -29.38
C THR A 490 17.48 8.96 -27.86
N ILE A 491 16.31 8.84 -27.23
CA ILE A 491 16.16 8.80 -25.77
C ILE A 491 15.38 7.54 -25.37
N LYS A 492 16.05 6.64 -24.65
CA LYS A 492 15.45 5.36 -24.21
C LYS A 492 14.64 5.45 -22.90
N SER A 493 14.88 6.47 -22.08
CA SER A 493 14.25 6.62 -20.76
C SER A 493 13.05 7.57 -20.82
N ARG A 494 11.88 7.13 -20.32
CA ARG A 494 10.64 7.94 -20.26
C ARG A 494 10.86 9.27 -19.55
N GLU A 495 11.46 9.27 -18.35
CA GLU A 495 11.73 10.52 -17.61
C GLU A 495 12.60 11.50 -18.39
N LYS A 496 13.65 10.99 -19.07
CA LYS A 496 14.51 11.83 -19.91
C LYS A 496 13.75 12.37 -21.13
N THR A 497 12.83 11.60 -21.70
CA THR A 497 11.95 12.06 -22.78
C THR A 497 11.00 13.14 -22.28
N ILE A 498 10.37 12.96 -21.11
CA ILE A 498 9.50 13.96 -20.46
C ILE A 498 10.27 15.27 -20.29
N PHE A 499 11.45 15.20 -19.69
CA PHE A 499 12.29 16.39 -19.48
C PHE A 499 12.74 17.04 -20.80
N ALA A 500 13.10 16.26 -21.82
CA ALA A 500 13.50 16.79 -23.12
C ALA A 500 12.35 17.53 -23.82
N ASN A 501 11.14 16.96 -23.80
CA ASN A 501 9.93 17.60 -24.30
C ASN A 501 9.58 18.87 -23.50
N PHE A 502 9.74 18.85 -22.18
CA PHE A 502 9.54 20.03 -21.35
C PHE A 502 10.49 21.16 -21.73
N ARG A 503 11.80 20.87 -21.83
CA ARG A 503 12.82 21.85 -22.27
C ARG A 503 12.51 22.43 -23.65
N GLU A 504 12.09 21.58 -24.59
CA GLU A 504 11.64 22.01 -25.91
C GLU A 504 10.45 22.97 -25.80
N ALA A 505 9.42 22.60 -25.03
CA ALA A 505 8.23 23.41 -24.85
C ALA A 505 8.54 24.77 -24.19
N ILE A 506 9.50 24.84 -23.25
CA ILE A 506 9.94 26.11 -22.66
C ILE A 506 10.48 27.06 -23.74
N GLY A 507 11.30 26.55 -24.66
CA GLY A 507 11.85 27.34 -25.77
C GLY A 507 10.78 27.73 -26.78
N ARG A 508 10.08 26.74 -27.34
CA ARG A 508 9.09 26.94 -28.42
C ARG A 508 7.93 27.84 -28.00
N LEU A 509 7.41 27.65 -26.79
CA LEU A 509 6.29 28.43 -26.27
C LEU A 509 6.73 29.65 -25.45
N LYS A 510 8.04 29.93 -25.37
CA LYS A 510 8.64 31.07 -24.63
C LYS A 510 8.21 31.15 -23.16
N LEU A 511 8.21 30.02 -22.47
CA LEU A 511 7.66 29.89 -21.12
C LEU A 511 8.65 30.24 -19.99
N GLY A 512 9.83 30.77 -20.31
CA GLY A 512 10.89 31.00 -19.32
C GLY A 512 10.51 31.95 -18.17
N ASN A 513 9.58 32.87 -18.43
CA ASN A 513 9.07 33.84 -17.43
C ASN A 513 7.67 33.48 -16.91
N GLU A 514 7.09 32.37 -17.37
CA GLU A 514 5.74 31.96 -16.98
C GLU A 514 5.77 31.16 -15.68
N LYS A 515 4.63 31.18 -14.97
CA LYS A 515 4.35 30.22 -13.89
C LYS A 515 3.58 29.05 -14.45
N LEU A 516 4.05 27.85 -14.14
CA LEU A 516 3.59 26.60 -14.72
C LEU A 516 3.04 25.70 -13.62
N TYR A 517 1.96 24.98 -13.90
CA TYR A 517 1.39 24.02 -12.95
C TYR A 517 1.17 22.67 -13.62
N GLY A 518 1.35 21.57 -12.89
CA GLY A 518 1.10 20.24 -13.41
C GLY A 518 0.60 19.27 -12.35
N PHE A 519 -0.16 18.27 -12.80
CA PHE A 519 -0.65 17.15 -12.00
C PHE A 519 -0.19 15.84 -12.62
N TRP A 520 0.48 15.02 -11.80
CA TRP A 520 1.31 13.90 -12.26
C TRP A 520 1.25 12.72 -11.29
N GLY A 521 1.63 11.54 -11.77
CA GLY A 521 1.96 10.42 -10.90
C GLY A 521 3.04 10.78 -9.86
N PHE A 522 2.91 10.22 -8.65
CA PHE A 522 3.67 10.56 -7.44
C PHE A 522 5.18 10.66 -7.67
N TYR A 523 5.73 9.70 -8.41
CA TYR A 523 7.16 9.62 -8.67
C TYR A 523 7.70 10.86 -9.41
N HIS A 524 6.98 11.36 -10.42
CA HIS A 524 7.45 12.42 -11.32
C HIS A 524 7.69 13.77 -10.62
N VAL A 525 6.99 14.03 -9.51
CA VAL A 525 7.07 15.31 -8.80
C VAL A 525 8.15 15.36 -7.73
N LEU A 526 8.86 14.24 -7.47
CA LEU A 526 9.90 14.18 -6.45
C LEU A 526 11.13 14.95 -6.90
N GLN A 527 11.58 15.88 -6.05
CA GLN A 527 12.74 16.73 -6.35
C GLN A 527 14.08 16.05 -6.02
N GLY A 528 14.09 15.15 -5.04
CA GLY A 528 15.20 14.24 -4.74
C GLY A 528 15.05 12.89 -5.43
N VAL A 529 16.16 12.15 -5.58
CA VAL A 529 16.19 10.83 -6.22
C VAL A 529 15.86 9.73 -5.20
N PRO A 530 14.79 8.94 -5.41
CA PRO A 530 14.54 7.75 -4.60
C PRO A 530 15.66 6.71 -4.73
N LYS A 531 15.85 5.90 -3.69
CA LYS A 531 16.91 4.90 -3.63
C LYS A 531 16.65 3.81 -4.67
N GLY A 532 17.64 3.57 -5.54
CA GLY A 532 17.57 2.52 -6.57
C GLY A 532 16.69 2.87 -7.77
N SER A 533 16.22 4.11 -7.90
CA SER A 533 15.45 4.58 -9.05
C SER A 533 16.27 5.45 -10.00
N GLY A 534 15.69 5.78 -11.16
CA GLY A 534 16.20 6.87 -12.01
C GLY A 534 15.92 8.24 -11.40
N LYS A 535 16.32 9.31 -12.11
CA LYS A 535 15.97 10.69 -11.74
C LYS A 535 14.52 11.00 -12.18
N PRO A 536 13.64 11.41 -11.26
CA PRO A 536 12.32 11.93 -11.61
C PRO A 536 12.36 13.21 -12.46
N PHE A 537 11.26 13.52 -13.13
CA PHE A 537 11.08 14.76 -13.88
C PHE A 537 11.41 16.02 -13.06
N ALA A 538 10.85 16.16 -11.85
CA ALA A 538 11.11 17.35 -11.02
C ALA A 538 12.59 17.48 -10.62
N THR A 539 13.26 16.37 -10.30
CA THR A 539 14.73 16.35 -10.12
C THR A 539 15.47 16.85 -11.36
N LEU A 540 15.12 16.33 -12.55
CA LEU A 540 15.77 16.73 -13.80
C LEU A 540 15.60 18.23 -14.08
N VAL A 541 14.43 18.81 -13.78
CA VAL A 541 14.21 20.25 -13.89
C VAL A 541 15.10 21.01 -12.90
N ASN A 542 15.11 20.58 -11.63
CA ASN A 542 15.91 21.20 -10.57
C ASN A 542 17.41 21.08 -10.76
N GLU A 543 17.91 20.14 -11.56
CA GLU A 543 19.33 20.02 -11.87
C GLU A 543 19.71 20.65 -13.21
N SER A 544 18.73 21.18 -13.95
CA SER A 544 18.96 21.75 -15.28
C SER A 544 19.33 23.24 -15.25
N ALA A 545 19.70 23.78 -16.41
CA ALA A 545 19.87 25.22 -16.63
C ALA A 545 18.56 25.94 -17.03
N LEU A 546 17.39 25.30 -16.89
CA LEU A 546 16.12 25.95 -17.18
C LEU A 546 15.83 27.07 -16.15
N PRO A 547 15.05 28.11 -16.51
CA PRO A 547 14.69 29.19 -15.58
C PRO A 547 14.06 28.73 -14.25
N MET A 548 13.41 27.56 -14.27
CA MET A 548 12.73 26.94 -13.14
C MET A 548 13.68 26.21 -12.18
N HIS A 549 14.97 26.13 -12.49
CA HIS A 549 15.99 25.57 -11.59
C HIS A 549 15.89 26.18 -10.19
N GLY A 550 15.80 25.34 -9.16
CA GLY A 550 15.66 25.78 -7.76
C GLY A 550 14.36 26.53 -7.45
N LYS A 551 13.39 26.53 -8.37
CA LYS A 551 12.09 27.21 -8.27
C LYS A 551 10.94 26.25 -8.55
N VAL A 552 11.11 25.00 -8.14
CA VAL A 552 10.10 23.95 -8.21
C VAL A 552 9.52 23.74 -6.81
N VAL A 553 8.19 23.73 -6.70
CA VAL A 553 7.51 23.32 -5.48
C VAL A 553 6.64 22.11 -5.74
N SER A 554 6.80 21.09 -4.90
CA SER A 554 6.11 19.80 -5.03
C SER A 554 5.17 19.58 -3.85
N LEU A 555 3.93 19.23 -4.18
CA LEU A 555 2.89 18.78 -3.28
C LEU A 555 2.58 17.32 -3.60
N VAL A 556 2.37 16.48 -2.58
CA VAL A 556 2.02 15.07 -2.79
C VAL A 556 0.73 14.68 -2.07
N CYS A 557 -0.12 13.91 -2.73
CA CYS A 557 -1.31 13.32 -2.12
C CYS A 557 -0.92 12.11 -1.27
N ARG A 558 -1.57 11.98 -0.11
CA ARG A 558 -1.55 10.81 0.78
C ARG A 558 -2.97 10.36 1.07
N TYR A 559 -3.20 9.07 1.20
CA TYR A 559 -4.53 8.47 1.23
C TYR A 559 -4.71 7.65 2.49
N VAL A 560 -5.79 7.94 3.21
CA VAL A 560 -6.30 7.13 4.31
C VAL A 560 -7.81 7.04 4.18
N ASP A 561 -8.43 6.01 4.73
CA ASP A 561 -9.88 5.82 4.69
C ASP A 561 -10.46 5.90 3.25
N SER A 562 -9.65 5.56 2.23
CA SER A 562 -9.96 5.84 0.81
C SER A 562 -9.90 4.58 -0.05
N TYR A 563 -10.45 4.66 -1.26
CA TYR A 563 -10.47 3.58 -2.24
C TYR A 563 -9.84 4.04 -3.55
N SER A 564 -9.07 3.16 -4.19
CA SER A 564 -8.53 3.36 -5.52
C SER A 564 -9.15 2.39 -6.54
N MET A 565 -9.14 2.82 -7.79
CA MET A 565 -9.54 2.02 -8.94
C MET A 565 -8.31 1.27 -9.44
N LEU A 566 -8.27 -0.05 -9.30
CA LEU A 566 -7.21 -0.89 -9.87
C LEU A 566 -7.78 -1.89 -10.89
N PRO A 567 -7.11 -2.14 -12.03
CA PRO A 567 -7.58 -3.15 -12.98
C PRO A 567 -7.63 -4.52 -12.30
N THR A 568 -8.79 -5.17 -12.35
CA THR A 568 -9.08 -6.41 -11.62
C THR A 568 -8.08 -7.51 -11.94
N GLN A 569 -7.64 -7.61 -13.19
CA GLN A 569 -6.69 -8.62 -13.67
C GLN A 569 -5.31 -8.58 -12.99
N TYR A 570 -4.93 -7.45 -12.38
CA TYR A 570 -3.64 -7.31 -11.69
C TYR A 570 -3.72 -7.62 -10.20
N LEU A 571 -4.90 -7.95 -9.69
CA LEU A 571 -5.09 -8.25 -8.27
C LEU A 571 -5.19 -9.77 -8.05
N PRO A 572 -4.79 -10.27 -6.86
CA PRO A 572 -5.06 -11.64 -6.47
C PRO A 572 -6.57 -11.95 -6.49
N PRO A 573 -7.02 -13.16 -6.86
CA PRO A 573 -8.44 -13.48 -7.03
C PRO A 573 -9.33 -13.15 -5.84
N PHE A 574 -8.81 -13.21 -4.61
CA PHE A 574 -9.55 -12.91 -3.37
C PHE A 574 -9.72 -11.40 -3.10
N TRP A 575 -9.05 -10.53 -3.85
CA TRP A 575 -9.28 -9.08 -3.82
C TRP A 575 -10.11 -8.57 -4.99
N GLN A 576 -10.38 -9.40 -5.99
CA GLN A 576 -11.07 -8.99 -7.20
C GLN A 576 -12.57 -8.78 -6.99
N ASP A 577 -13.10 -7.68 -7.50
CA ASP A 577 -14.54 -7.51 -7.71
C ASP A 577 -14.98 -8.41 -8.88
N LYS A 578 -15.68 -9.50 -8.58
CA LYS A 578 -16.11 -10.49 -9.58
C LYS A 578 -16.92 -9.84 -10.71
N GLY A 579 -16.55 -10.15 -11.96
CA GLY A 579 -17.23 -9.68 -13.16
C GLY A 579 -16.99 -8.21 -13.52
N LYS A 580 -16.10 -7.50 -12.82
CA LYS A 580 -15.76 -6.10 -13.12
C LYS A 580 -14.37 -5.96 -13.72
N ALA A 581 -14.21 -5.04 -14.67
CA ALA A 581 -12.90 -4.70 -15.25
C ALA A 581 -11.96 -4.02 -14.23
N PHE A 582 -12.54 -3.30 -13.27
CA PHE A 582 -11.82 -2.63 -12.20
C PHE A 582 -12.38 -3.03 -10.84
N THR A 583 -11.48 -3.11 -9.87
CA THR A 583 -11.78 -3.41 -8.47
C THR A 583 -11.61 -2.15 -7.64
N ARG A 584 -12.56 -1.94 -6.72
CA ARG A 584 -12.52 -0.89 -5.70
C ARG A 584 -11.73 -1.37 -4.48
N ILE A 585 -10.55 -0.79 -4.23
CA ILE A 585 -9.61 -1.36 -3.25
C ILE A 585 -8.97 -0.31 -2.33
N ASP A 586 -8.83 -0.65 -1.05
CA ASP A 586 -8.30 0.23 0.01
C ASP A 586 -6.95 -0.25 0.58
N LYS A 587 -6.40 -1.33 0.02
CA LYS A 587 -5.22 -2.03 0.56
C LYS A 587 -3.93 -1.22 0.46
N PHE A 588 -3.88 -0.29 -0.49
CA PHE A 588 -2.72 0.54 -0.82
C PHE A 588 -2.79 1.97 -0.25
N ASN A 589 -3.70 2.23 0.69
CA ASN A 589 -3.66 3.46 1.48
C ASN A 589 -2.32 3.57 2.23
N ASP A 590 -1.90 4.79 2.59
CA ASP A 590 -0.62 5.04 3.28
C ASP A 590 -0.61 4.53 4.74
N ASN A 591 -1.74 4.00 5.24
CA ASN A 591 -1.88 3.24 6.49
C ASN A 591 -2.50 1.84 6.25
N GLY A 592 -2.41 1.34 5.03
CA GLY A 592 -3.07 0.13 4.55
C GLY A 592 -2.33 -1.17 4.85
N GLU A 593 -2.87 -2.28 4.33
CA GLU A 593 -2.27 -3.62 4.49
C GLU A 593 -1.01 -3.80 3.65
N MET A 594 -0.90 -3.10 2.51
CA MET A 594 0.22 -3.24 1.58
C MET A 594 1.38 -2.30 1.86
N MET A 595 1.11 -1.17 2.51
CA MET A 595 2.15 -0.21 2.85
C MET A 595 1.73 0.69 4.02
N LYS A 596 2.72 1.15 4.77
CA LYS A 596 2.58 2.17 5.81
C LYS A 596 3.66 3.23 5.66
N VAL A 597 3.26 4.50 5.57
CA VAL A 597 4.17 5.64 5.52
C VAL A 597 4.45 6.15 6.93
N SER A 598 5.71 6.39 7.26
CA SER A 598 6.11 6.96 8.55
C SER A 598 5.47 8.34 8.74
N GLY A 599 5.00 8.62 9.95
CA GLY A 599 4.32 9.87 10.29
C GLY A 599 2.85 9.97 9.86
N ILE A 600 2.30 8.99 9.13
CA ILE A 600 0.90 9.03 8.67
C ILE A 600 -0.10 9.16 9.84
N ASP A 601 0.14 8.46 10.95
CA ASP A 601 -0.73 8.48 12.13
C ASP A 601 -0.79 9.87 12.79
N SER A 602 0.30 10.64 12.71
CA SER A 602 0.33 12.04 13.17
C SER A 602 -0.53 12.94 12.29
N LEU A 603 -0.48 12.75 10.96
CA LEU A 603 -1.36 13.49 10.02
C LEU A 603 -2.84 13.15 10.25
N ILE A 604 -3.15 11.87 10.53
CA ILE A 604 -4.49 11.40 10.87
C ILE A 604 -4.98 12.06 12.16
N ALA A 605 -4.17 12.06 13.22
CA ALA A 605 -4.52 12.66 14.51
C ALA A 605 -4.74 14.18 14.40
N GLN A 606 -4.08 14.83 13.45
CA GLN A 606 -4.19 16.26 13.18
C GLN A 606 -5.25 16.61 12.13
N SER A 607 -6.01 15.66 11.58
CA SER A 607 -7.05 15.93 10.58
C SER A 607 -8.40 15.36 11.01
N ARG A 608 -9.49 15.97 10.57
CA ARG A 608 -10.83 15.42 10.79
C ARG A 608 -11.13 14.31 9.79
N PRO A 609 -11.90 13.27 10.18
CA PRO A 609 -12.44 12.30 9.23
C PRO A 609 -13.18 12.99 8.08
N ASN A 610 -13.22 12.35 6.90
CA ASN A 610 -13.92 12.84 5.70
C ASN A 610 -13.41 14.17 5.11
N THR A 611 -12.25 14.67 5.53
CA THR A 611 -11.67 15.93 5.03
C THR A 611 -10.52 15.70 4.07
N THR A 612 -10.20 16.74 3.30
CA THR A 612 -8.93 16.86 2.59
C THR A 612 -8.12 17.95 3.29
N THR A 613 -6.95 17.61 3.83
CA THR A 613 -6.13 18.53 4.64
C THR A 613 -4.77 18.74 3.98
N LEU A 614 -4.40 19.99 3.73
CA LEU A 614 -3.07 20.38 3.29
C LEU A 614 -2.18 20.63 4.52
N PHE A 615 -0.98 20.07 4.50
CA PHE A 615 0.08 20.27 5.48
C PHE A 615 1.31 20.86 4.80
N LYS A 616 1.96 21.83 5.44
CA LYS A 616 3.26 22.38 5.04
C LYS A 616 4.36 21.65 5.82
N LEU A 617 5.38 21.17 5.12
CA LEU A 617 6.51 20.45 5.72
C LEU A 617 7.75 21.31 5.90
N THR A 618 7.95 22.32 5.05
CA THR A 618 9.07 23.26 5.18
C THR A 618 9.06 23.91 6.55
N ASP A 619 10.24 24.01 7.17
CA ASP A 619 10.45 24.54 8.51
C ASP A 619 9.80 23.74 9.66
N THR A 620 9.37 22.50 9.40
CA THR A 620 8.82 21.60 10.42
C THR A 620 9.78 20.45 10.75
N GLU A 621 9.62 19.85 11.92
CA GLU A 621 10.36 18.64 12.30
C GLU A 621 10.04 17.46 11.36
N ALA A 622 8.77 17.25 11.02
CA ALA A 622 8.35 16.19 10.10
C ALA A 622 9.00 16.33 8.71
N GLY A 623 9.17 17.55 8.22
CA GLY A 623 9.87 17.82 6.96
C GLY A 623 11.36 17.50 7.01
N ARG A 624 12.01 17.63 8.17
CA ARG A 624 13.44 17.32 8.38
C ARG A 624 13.72 15.84 8.56
N GLN A 625 12.71 15.04 8.90
CA GLN A 625 12.87 13.60 9.01
C GLN A 625 12.88 12.95 7.63
N PRO A 626 13.69 11.90 7.41
CA PRO A 626 13.71 11.17 6.16
C PRO A 626 12.37 10.44 5.94
N PRO A 627 11.83 10.46 4.72
CA PRO A 627 10.60 9.74 4.43
C PRO A 627 10.88 8.24 4.47
N HIS A 628 10.05 7.49 5.17
CA HIS A 628 10.16 6.04 5.27
C HIS A 628 8.83 5.37 4.97
N VAL A 629 8.87 4.28 4.20
CA VAL A 629 7.70 3.48 3.85
C VAL A 629 8.02 2.03 4.20
N THR A 630 7.16 1.42 4.99
CA THR A 630 7.19 -0.01 5.27
C THR A 630 6.22 -0.69 4.32
N TYR A 631 6.68 -1.71 3.59
CA TYR A 631 5.85 -2.46 2.66
C TYR A 631 5.50 -3.83 3.22
N SER A 632 4.32 -4.33 2.85
CA SER A 632 3.97 -5.73 3.02
C SER A 632 4.92 -6.60 2.21
N PRO A 633 5.27 -7.82 2.68
CA PRO A 633 6.08 -8.72 1.88
C PRO A 633 5.38 -9.19 0.59
N PHE A 634 4.05 -9.03 0.49
CA PHE A 634 3.29 -9.28 -0.73
C PHE A 634 3.37 -8.13 -1.75
N MET A 635 3.94 -6.97 -1.38
CA MET A 635 4.09 -5.83 -2.30
C MET A 635 5.21 -6.13 -3.31
N PRO A 636 4.94 -6.15 -4.63
CA PRO A 636 5.97 -6.37 -5.65
C PRO A 636 7.12 -5.37 -5.49
N LYS A 637 8.37 -5.84 -5.54
CA LYS A 637 9.56 -5.00 -5.32
C LYS A 637 9.65 -3.85 -6.32
N GLU A 638 9.18 -4.06 -7.54
CA GLU A 638 9.15 -3.08 -8.62
C GLU A 638 8.17 -1.93 -8.35
N GLN A 639 7.21 -2.15 -7.44
CA GLN A 639 6.24 -1.13 -7.01
C GLN A 639 6.63 -0.47 -5.68
N GLN A 640 7.72 -0.91 -5.04
CA GLN A 640 8.20 -0.33 -3.79
C GLN A 640 9.07 0.89 -4.09
N LEU A 641 8.74 2.01 -3.48
CA LEU A 641 9.54 3.23 -3.52
C LEU A 641 10.27 3.44 -2.19
N ASN A 642 11.60 3.44 -2.25
CA ASN A 642 12.45 3.64 -1.08
C ASN A 642 13.19 4.97 -1.18
N PHE A 643 13.48 5.60 -0.05
CA PHE A 643 14.13 6.91 0.00
C PHE A 643 15.50 6.82 0.68
N ASN A 644 16.33 7.85 0.51
CA ASN A 644 17.61 7.93 1.18
C ASN A 644 17.39 8.22 2.68
N PRO A 645 17.84 7.36 3.60
CA PRO A 645 17.65 7.58 5.04
C PRO A 645 18.39 8.81 5.58
N ALA A 646 19.33 9.38 4.82
CA ALA A 646 20.04 10.61 5.18
C ALA A 646 19.40 11.89 4.62
N SER A 647 18.41 11.80 3.72
CA SER A 647 17.80 12.96 3.07
C SER A 647 16.47 13.32 3.74
N PRO A 648 16.27 14.57 4.19
CA PRO A 648 15.00 15.01 4.75
C PRO A 648 13.85 14.92 3.73
N THR A 649 12.62 14.79 4.21
CA THR A 649 11.42 14.75 3.35
C THR A 649 11.30 15.97 2.44
N THR A 650 11.70 17.15 2.92
CA THR A 650 11.66 18.40 2.15
C THR A 650 12.59 18.45 0.94
N ASP A 651 13.58 17.56 0.85
CA ASP A 651 14.39 17.40 -0.38
C ASP A 651 13.56 16.76 -1.51
N TYR A 652 12.48 16.04 -1.17
CA TYR A 652 11.62 15.35 -2.13
C TYR A 652 10.36 16.17 -2.45
N PHE A 653 9.68 16.71 -1.45
CA PHE A 653 8.47 17.52 -1.59
C PHE A 653 8.19 18.39 -0.36
N GLN A 654 7.51 19.52 -0.53
CA GLN A 654 7.35 20.54 0.52
C GLN A 654 5.97 20.52 1.18
N TYR A 655 4.98 19.88 0.55
CA TYR A 655 3.61 19.83 1.06
C TYR A 655 3.00 18.44 0.92
N ILE A 656 2.12 18.10 1.86
CA ILE A 656 1.28 16.90 1.80
C ILE A 656 -0.18 17.32 1.73
N VAL A 657 -0.93 16.73 0.79
CA VAL A 657 -2.40 16.76 0.79
C VAL A 657 -2.88 15.41 1.32
N LEU A 658 -3.26 15.37 2.60
CA LEU A 658 -3.89 14.19 3.18
C LEU A 658 -5.35 14.12 2.74
N ILE A 659 -5.69 13.07 2.02
CA ILE A 659 -7.00 12.79 1.47
C ILE A 659 -7.64 11.68 2.30
N ARG A 660 -8.76 12.00 2.94
CA ARG A 660 -9.57 11.05 3.71
C ARG A 660 -10.90 10.82 3.02
N ASN A 661 -11.39 9.58 3.01
CA ASN A 661 -12.68 9.23 2.41
C ASN A 661 -12.79 9.69 0.94
N SER A 662 -11.76 9.40 0.14
CA SER A 662 -11.89 9.44 -1.32
C SER A 662 -12.47 8.12 -1.80
N ASP A 663 -13.45 8.18 -2.68
CA ASP A 663 -13.81 7.01 -3.46
C ASP A 663 -12.77 6.74 -4.56
N MET A 664 -12.87 5.57 -5.19
CA MET A 664 -12.13 5.28 -6.41
C MET A 664 -12.62 6.17 -7.55
N THR A 665 -11.76 6.44 -8.54
CA THR A 665 -12.22 7.08 -9.77
C THR A 665 -13.25 6.22 -10.48
N GLU A 666 -14.27 6.85 -11.05
CA GLU A 666 -15.33 6.18 -11.79
C GLU A 666 -14.80 5.70 -13.16
N PRO A 667 -14.77 4.39 -13.45
CA PRO A 667 -14.27 3.87 -14.73
C PRO A 667 -15.02 4.47 -15.92
N MET A 668 -14.29 4.78 -16.99
CA MET A 668 -14.92 5.23 -18.23
C MET A 668 -15.13 4.05 -19.17
N GLU A 669 -16.36 3.90 -19.65
CA GLU A 669 -16.68 3.04 -20.78
C GLU A 669 -16.84 3.91 -22.03
N ILE A 670 -16.14 3.55 -23.10
CA ILE A 670 -16.40 4.11 -24.43
C ILE A 670 -17.27 3.07 -25.13
N LYS A 671 -18.57 3.32 -25.18
CA LYS A 671 -19.46 2.54 -26.05
C LYS A 671 -19.04 2.82 -27.49
N ASN A 672 -18.75 1.76 -28.23
CA ASN A 672 -18.46 1.82 -29.67
C ASN A 672 -19.62 2.43 -30.44
#